data_AF-A0A7I4F5Z4-F1
#
_entry.id   AF-A0A7I4F5Z4-F1
#
_cell.length_a   1.000
_cell.length_b   1.000
_cell.length_c   1.000
_cell.angle_alpha   90.00
_cell.angle_beta   90.00
_cell.angle_gamma   90.00
#
_symmetry.space_group_name_H-M   'P 1'
#
loop_
_entity.id
_entity.type
_entity.pdbx_description
1 polymer ?
#
loop_
_entity_poly.entity_id
_entity_poly.type
_entity_poly.pdbx_seq_one_letter_code
_entity_poly.pdbx_strand_id
1 'polypeptide(L)'
;MVDTTSRISFTVTFGNPRVTPEVTRDVCLLARLMAANLYFSQIEELMFELSMWRCSDELKARVLKIESLQRKEAKHYIEFWKHIPPSEPFRVLLGDMRDKLYNTRERMRLLLQNGKSDIPIEDTYTDASQILEPLELCYRSLCETGDKPIADGSLLDFMRQVSCFGLSLVKLDIRQESDRHTDVIDAITNHLGIGSYRNWTEEQRQEWLLSELRGKRPLFGADLPTTEEIKDVLDTMKVVAELPQDCFGAYVISMATAPSDVLAVELLQRECRIKKPLRVVPLFEKLADLEAAPAALSRLFSIDWYLNRINGKQEVMIGYSDSGKDAGRLSAAWQMFKAQEDLVKVAKQYGVRLTMFHGRGGTVGRGGGPTHLAILSQPPDTINGSLRVTIQGEVIEQSFGEEHLCFRTLQRFTAATLEHGMHPPIAPKPEWRELMDAMAVASTKEYRSIVFQNPSFVEYFRAATPELEYGRMNIGSRPSKRKPSGGIESLRAIPWIFAWTQTRFHLPVWLGLGSALKQALQSDPRNIATFRRMYNQWPFFRVTIDLVEMVFAKGDPRIAALYDDLLVSDELKPLGEELRQKYNETRDLLLKITFHDEILQGNPSLKQRLRLREPYITALNVQQALVLKKMRDQGLQFCALQNSSKDQSDIPTTPKRAAELVELNPTTEFPPGLEDTLILTMKGIAAGIQNTG
;
A
#
# COMPACT_ATOMS: atom_id res chain seq x y z
N MET A 1 -11.78 19.38 -20.50
CA MET A 1 -11.23 18.80 -19.26
C MET A 1 -10.69 17.41 -19.59
N VAL A 2 -9.37 17.24 -19.62
CA VAL A 2 -8.76 15.91 -19.67
C VAL A 2 -9.05 15.28 -18.31
N ASP A 3 -9.58 14.05 -18.29
CA ASP A 3 -9.87 13.26 -17.08
C ASP A 3 -8.53 12.82 -16.43
N THR A 4 -7.78 13.78 -15.89
CA THR A 4 -6.57 13.58 -15.09
C THR A 4 -6.92 13.68 -13.61
N THR A 5 -7.81 12.80 -13.13
CA THR A 5 -7.97 12.65 -11.68
C THR A 5 -6.83 11.80 -11.14
N SER A 6 -5.81 12.42 -10.56
CA SER A 6 -4.92 11.77 -9.60
C SER A 6 -5.75 11.37 -8.39
N ARG A 7 -5.96 10.08 -8.16
CA ARG A 7 -6.82 9.59 -7.06
C ARG A 7 -5.97 8.93 -5.99
N ILE A 8 -6.04 9.44 -4.78
CA ILE A 8 -5.45 8.79 -3.61
C ILE A 8 -6.40 7.67 -3.17
N SER A 9 -5.85 6.48 -2.95
CA SER A 9 -6.61 5.34 -2.46
C SER A 9 -5.92 4.67 -1.28
N PHE A 10 -6.69 4.29 -0.26
CA PHE A 10 -6.22 3.40 0.80
C PHE A 10 -6.65 1.98 0.48
N THR A 11 -5.75 1.01 0.64
CA THR A 11 -6.09 -0.40 0.47
C THR A 11 -6.38 -1.04 1.82
N VAL A 12 -7.60 -1.52 2.01
CA VAL A 12 -7.98 -2.35 3.16
C VAL A 12 -7.77 -3.80 2.78
N THR A 13 -6.96 -4.52 3.56
CA THR A 13 -6.66 -5.93 3.30
C THR A 13 -7.41 -6.83 4.28
N PHE A 14 -8.39 -7.54 3.74
CA PHE A 14 -9.02 -8.70 4.30
C PHE A 14 -8.03 -9.88 4.21
N GLY A 15 -7.08 -9.85 5.13
CA GLY A 15 -6.30 -10.97 5.65
C GLY A 15 -6.06 -10.75 7.15
N ASN A 16 -6.75 -9.76 7.70
CA ASN A 16 -6.69 -9.37 9.07
C ASN A 16 -8.13 -9.52 9.60
N PRO A 17 -8.41 -10.51 10.46
CA PRO A 17 -9.76 -10.71 10.97
C PRO A 17 -10.27 -9.50 11.78
N ARG A 18 -9.39 -8.57 12.18
CA ARG A 18 -9.78 -7.29 12.80
C ARG A 18 -10.38 -6.28 11.82
N VAL A 19 -10.26 -6.52 10.53
CA VAL A 19 -10.89 -5.69 9.48
C VAL A 19 -12.19 -6.37 9.10
N THR A 20 -13.26 -5.98 9.77
CA THR A 20 -14.60 -6.53 9.56
C THR A 20 -15.39 -5.70 8.52
N PRO A 21 -16.55 -6.19 8.05
CA PRO A 21 -17.46 -5.41 7.22
C PRO A 21 -17.88 -4.09 7.88
N GLU A 22 -18.07 -4.08 9.20
CA GLU A 22 -18.42 -2.88 9.97
C GLU A 22 -17.29 -1.86 9.98
N VAL A 23 -16.03 -2.29 10.23
CA VAL A 23 -14.86 -1.40 10.12
C VAL A 23 -14.77 -0.77 8.73
N THR A 24 -15.09 -1.53 7.68
CA THR A 24 -15.12 -1.02 6.29
C THR A 24 -16.17 0.07 6.12
N ARG A 25 -17.35 -0.10 6.72
CA ARG A 25 -18.40 0.93 6.72
C ARG A 25 -17.93 2.18 7.46
N ASP A 26 -17.37 2.01 8.65
CA ASP A 26 -16.97 3.11 9.51
C ASP A 26 -15.89 3.97 8.86
N VAL A 27 -14.86 3.36 8.27
CA VAL A 27 -13.80 4.14 7.61
C VAL A 27 -14.30 4.90 6.39
N CYS A 28 -15.28 4.35 5.64
CA CYS A 28 -15.91 5.07 4.54
C CYS A 28 -16.72 6.27 5.04
N LEU A 29 -17.53 6.09 6.08
CA LEU A 29 -18.31 7.19 6.68
C LEU A 29 -17.39 8.25 7.31
N LEU A 30 -16.31 7.84 7.96
CA LEU A 30 -15.31 8.73 8.54
C LEU A 30 -14.60 9.56 7.47
N ALA A 31 -14.22 8.95 6.35
CA ALA A 31 -13.57 9.66 5.26
C ALA A 31 -14.51 10.71 4.63
N ARG A 32 -15.81 10.40 4.49
CA ARG A 32 -16.82 11.39 4.06
C ARG A 32 -17.04 12.50 5.08
N LEU A 33 -17.05 12.17 6.37
CA LEU A 33 -17.14 13.15 7.45
C LEU A 33 -15.96 14.12 7.40
N MET A 34 -14.73 13.60 7.23
CA MET A 34 -13.52 14.42 7.12
C MET A 34 -13.52 15.30 5.86
N ALA A 35 -13.94 14.78 4.71
CA ALA A 35 -14.08 15.58 3.49
C ALA A 35 -15.09 16.73 3.69
N ALA A 36 -16.27 16.45 4.25
CA ALA A 36 -17.27 17.47 4.53
C ALA A 36 -16.77 18.51 5.54
N ASN A 37 -16.00 18.10 6.55
CA ASN A 37 -15.36 19.02 7.50
C ASN A 37 -14.39 19.99 6.82
N LEU A 38 -13.47 19.47 6.00
CA LEU A 38 -12.47 20.29 5.31
C LEU A 38 -13.14 21.29 4.36
N TYR A 39 -14.13 20.85 3.58
CA TYR A 39 -14.88 21.72 2.68
C TYR A 39 -15.74 22.73 3.43
N PHE A 40 -16.29 22.36 4.58
CA PHE A 40 -17.06 23.27 5.44
C PHE A 40 -16.18 24.38 6.04
N SER A 41 -14.94 24.09 6.41
CA SER A 41 -14.01 25.14 6.86
C SER A 41 -13.60 26.06 5.70
N GLN A 42 -13.34 25.49 4.53
CA GLN A 42 -12.86 26.26 3.38
C GLN A 42 -13.93 27.14 2.73
N ILE A 43 -15.19 26.70 2.72
CA ILE A 43 -16.28 27.51 2.14
C ILE A 43 -16.47 28.82 2.90
N GLU A 44 -16.24 28.85 4.22
CA GLU A 44 -16.36 30.06 5.03
C GLU A 44 -15.31 31.11 4.65
N GLU A 45 -14.06 30.70 4.42
CA GLU A 45 -13.00 31.59 3.92
C GLU A 45 -13.35 32.13 2.52
N LEU A 46 -13.84 31.26 1.63
CA LEU A 46 -14.24 31.67 0.28
C LEU A 46 -15.43 32.64 0.30
N MET A 47 -16.37 32.48 1.23
CA MET A 47 -17.46 33.43 1.45
C MET A 47 -16.93 34.81 1.87
N PHE A 48 -15.90 34.88 2.71
CA PHE A 48 -15.28 36.17 3.07
C PHE A 48 -14.68 36.87 1.84
N GLU A 49 -13.93 36.13 1.02
CA GLU A 49 -13.23 36.65 -0.14
C GLU A 49 -14.16 37.09 -1.28
N LEU A 50 -15.17 36.27 -1.62
CA LEU A 50 -16.07 36.52 -2.76
C LEU A 50 -17.20 37.51 -2.42
N SER A 51 -16.83 38.74 -2.05
CA SER A 51 -17.73 39.86 -1.71
C SER A 51 -18.31 40.62 -2.90
N MET A 52 -18.04 40.17 -4.13
CA MET A 52 -18.40 40.86 -5.36
C MET A 52 -19.92 40.91 -5.55
N TRP A 53 -20.41 42.05 -6.05
CA TRP A 53 -21.82 42.25 -6.40
C TRP A 53 -22.10 42.07 -7.90
N ARG A 54 -21.08 42.23 -8.76
CA ARG A 54 -21.20 42.01 -10.20
C ARG A 54 -21.25 40.51 -10.47
N CYS A 55 -22.28 40.06 -11.17
CA CYS A 55 -22.48 38.65 -11.50
C CYS A 55 -23.21 38.47 -12.83
N SER A 56 -23.11 37.28 -13.40
CA SER A 56 -23.86 36.86 -14.57
C SER A 56 -25.36 36.74 -14.28
N ASP A 57 -26.18 36.79 -15.33
CA ASP A 57 -27.63 36.65 -15.17
C ASP A 57 -28.03 35.23 -14.70
N GLU A 58 -27.25 34.21 -15.04
CA GLU A 58 -27.41 32.84 -14.53
C GLU A 58 -27.26 32.79 -13.00
N LEU A 59 -26.22 33.42 -12.45
CA LEU A 59 -26.00 33.46 -11.01
C LEU A 59 -27.08 34.29 -10.30
N LYS A 60 -27.50 35.44 -10.85
CA LYS A 60 -28.63 36.22 -10.31
C LYS A 60 -29.91 35.38 -10.21
N ALA A 61 -30.24 34.64 -11.27
CA ALA A 61 -31.43 33.79 -11.28
C ALA A 61 -31.36 32.67 -10.22
N ARG A 62 -30.18 32.08 -10.00
CA ARG A 62 -29.95 31.08 -8.94
C ARG A 62 -30.15 31.68 -7.55
N VAL A 63 -29.61 32.87 -7.29
CA VAL A 63 -29.73 33.58 -6.00
C VAL A 63 -31.19 33.90 -5.69
N LEU A 64 -31.95 34.45 -6.65
CA LEU A 64 -33.38 34.71 -6.49
C LEU A 64 -34.18 33.43 -6.13
N LYS A 65 -33.81 32.29 -6.73
CA LYS A 65 -34.42 31.00 -6.39
C LYS A 65 -34.10 30.57 -4.97
N ILE A 66 -32.85 30.73 -4.51
CA ILE A 66 -32.44 30.40 -3.15
C ILE A 66 -33.21 31.24 -2.13
N GLU A 67 -33.37 32.54 -2.38
CA GLU A 67 -34.11 33.45 -1.50
C GLU A 67 -35.61 33.14 -1.42
N SER A 68 -36.19 32.66 -2.52
CA SER A 68 -37.61 32.25 -2.53
C SER A 68 -37.90 31.02 -1.66
N LEU A 69 -36.87 30.20 -1.39
CA LEU A 69 -36.97 29.05 -0.49
C LEU A 69 -36.81 29.58 0.93
N GLN A 70 -37.91 29.98 1.60
CA GLN A 70 -37.89 30.45 3.00
C GLN A 70 -37.23 29.42 3.93
N ARG A 71 -35.94 29.61 4.24
CA ARG A 71 -35.21 28.71 5.15
C ARG A 71 -35.45 29.11 6.60
N LYS A 72 -35.61 28.10 7.46
CA LYS A 72 -35.58 28.31 8.91
C LYS A 72 -34.17 28.76 9.29
N GLU A 73 -34.06 29.84 10.07
CA GLU A 73 -32.77 30.27 10.62
C GLU A 73 -32.11 29.12 11.36
N ALA A 74 -30.95 28.68 10.87
CA ALA A 74 -30.15 27.67 11.53
C ALA A 74 -29.41 28.31 12.72
N LYS A 75 -29.67 27.78 13.93
CA LYS A 75 -29.16 28.31 15.20
C LYS A 75 -27.65 28.14 15.41
N HIS A 76 -26.92 27.61 14.43
CA HIS A 76 -25.55 27.13 14.59
C HIS A 76 -24.47 28.08 14.03
N TYR A 77 -24.85 29.23 13.46
CA TYR A 77 -23.91 30.15 12.81
C TYR A 77 -23.57 31.38 13.69
N ILE A 78 -22.35 31.89 13.53
CA ILE A 78 -21.92 33.18 14.08
C ILE A 78 -22.84 34.28 13.54
N GLU A 79 -23.10 35.32 14.34
CA GLU A 79 -23.98 36.44 13.98
C GLU A 79 -23.73 37.03 12.58
N PHE A 80 -22.47 37.13 12.17
CA PHE A 80 -22.06 37.65 10.87
C PHE A 80 -22.69 36.91 9.69
N TRP A 81 -22.97 35.61 9.82
CA TRP A 81 -23.50 34.77 8.74
C TRP A 81 -24.99 34.44 8.86
N LYS A 82 -25.70 35.03 9.83
CA LYS A 82 -27.14 34.78 10.04
C LYS A 82 -28.00 35.33 8.89
N HIS A 83 -27.58 36.43 8.28
CA HIS A 83 -28.26 37.05 7.15
C HIS A 83 -27.25 37.50 6.10
N ILE A 84 -27.35 36.96 4.89
CA ILE A 84 -26.51 37.34 3.75
C ILE A 84 -27.38 38.18 2.80
N PRO A 85 -26.97 39.44 2.50
CA PRO A 85 -27.78 40.31 1.67
C PRO A 85 -27.82 39.82 0.20
N PRO A 86 -28.97 39.94 -0.50
CA PRO A 86 -29.11 39.58 -1.92
C PRO A 86 -28.11 40.26 -2.86
N SER A 87 -27.58 41.42 -2.46
CA SER A 87 -26.56 42.16 -3.19
C SER A 87 -25.19 41.48 -3.24
N GLU A 88 -25.00 40.40 -2.47
CA GLU A 88 -23.78 39.59 -2.42
C GLU A 88 -24.03 38.18 -3.01
N PRO A 89 -24.24 38.08 -4.33
CA PRO A 89 -24.77 36.88 -5.00
C PRO A 89 -23.90 35.63 -4.79
N PHE A 90 -22.57 35.78 -4.79
CA PHE A 90 -21.65 34.67 -4.54
C PHE A 90 -21.80 34.15 -3.10
N ARG A 91 -21.88 35.05 -2.12
CA ARG A 91 -22.05 34.67 -0.71
C ARG A 91 -23.39 33.98 -0.45
N VAL A 92 -24.46 34.38 -1.12
CA VAL A 92 -25.76 33.69 -1.01
C VAL A 92 -25.65 32.24 -1.50
N LEU A 93 -25.03 32.03 -2.68
CA LEU A 93 -24.83 30.69 -3.22
C LEU A 93 -23.89 29.84 -2.36
N LEU A 94 -22.76 30.39 -1.91
CA LEU A 94 -21.81 29.68 -1.06
C LEU A 94 -22.39 29.41 0.35
N GLY A 95 -23.25 30.30 0.87
CA GLY A 95 -23.99 30.08 2.10
C GLY A 95 -24.93 28.88 2.01
N ASP A 96 -25.65 28.74 0.90
CA ASP A 96 -26.43 27.53 0.60
C ASP A 96 -25.56 26.27 0.58
N MET A 97 -24.40 26.36 -0.08
CA MET A 97 -23.46 25.24 -0.10
C MET A 97 -22.97 24.86 1.28
N ARG A 98 -22.63 25.84 2.12
CA ARG A 98 -22.18 25.63 3.51
C ARG A 98 -23.24 24.92 4.34
N ASP A 99 -24.51 25.32 4.23
CA ASP A 99 -25.60 24.69 4.97
C ASP A 99 -25.76 23.21 4.56
N LYS A 100 -25.66 22.92 3.27
CA LYS A 100 -25.71 21.55 2.74
C LYS A 100 -24.47 20.72 3.14
N LEU A 101 -23.29 21.33 3.20
CA LEU A 101 -22.06 20.69 3.73
C LEU A 101 -22.21 20.36 5.22
N TYR A 102 -22.78 21.26 6.02
CA TYR A 102 -23.08 21.01 7.43
C TYR A 102 -24.00 19.80 7.61
N ASN A 103 -25.10 19.75 6.86
CA ASN A 103 -26.02 18.62 6.89
C ASN A 103 -25.34 17.32 6.46
N THR A 104 -24.48 17.37 5.45
CA THR A 104 -23.67 16.22 5.00
C THR A 104 -22.78 15.71 6.13
N ARG A 105 -22.06 16.61 6.81
CA ARG A 105 -21.21 16.31 7.97
C ARG A 105 -22.03 15.67 9.10
N GLU A 106 -23.10 16.32 9.54
CA GLU A 106 -23.92 15.82 10.65
C GLU A 106 -24.59 14.50 10.32
N ARG A 107 -25.00 14.28 9.07
CA ARG A 107 -25.54 12.99 8.61
C ARG A 107 -24.51 11.89 8.76
N MET A 108 -23.26 12.11 8.33
CA MET A 108 -22.19 11.11 8.48
C MET A 108 -21.89 10.84 9.96
N ARG A 109 -21.84 11.89 10.79
CA ARG A 109 -21.62 11.76 12.24
C ARG A 109 -22.72 10.92 12.91
N LEU A 110 -23.98 11.16 12.58
CA LEU A 110 -25.12 10.41 13.12
C LEU A 110 -25.13 8.96 12.65
N LEU A 111 -24.80 8.70 11.38
CA LEU A 111 -24.65 7.34 10.85
C LEU A 111 -23.53 6.57 11.58
N LEU A 112 -22.39 7.20 11.84
CA LEU A 112 -21.28 6.59 12.60
C LEU A 112 -21.65 6.29 14.05
N GLN A 113 -22.40 7.17 14.72
CA GLN A 113 -22.74 6.99 16.14
C GLN A 113 -23.91 6.04 16.36
N ASN A 114 -24.92 6.11 15.50
CA ASN A 114 -26.24 5.53 15.75
C ASN A 114 -26.72 4.58 14.65
N GLY A 115 -25.97 4.43 13.55
CA GLY A 115 -26.38 3.65 12.37
C GLY A 115 -27.53 4.28 11.55
N LYS A 116 -28.08 5.42 11.99
CA LYS A 116 -29.21 6.12 11.36
C LYS A 116 -29.08 7.64 11.50
N SER A 117 -29.71 8.37 10.60
CA SER A 117 -29.76 9.83 10.63
C SER A 117 -31.12 10.35 10.16
N ASP A 118 -31.69 11.27 10.93
CA ASP A 118 -32.96 11.95 10.62
C ASP A 118 -32.79 13.08 9.60
N ILE A 119 -31.54 13.44 9.24
CA ILE A 119 -31.24 14.45 8.21
C ILE A 119 -31.54 13.83 6.84
N PRO A 120 -32.48 14.36 6.05
CA PRO A 120 -32.83 13.79 4.75
C PRO A 120 -31.65 13.75 3.78
N ILE A 121 -31.61 12.78 2.87
CA ILE A 121 -30.47 12.61 1.95
C ILE A 121 -30.40 13.73 0.91
N GLU A 122 -31.55 14.26 0.51
CA GLU A 122 -31.76 15.39 -0.38
C GLU A 122 -31.12 16.69 0.14
N ASP A 123 -31.05 16.83 1.47
CA ASP A 123 -30.43 17.96 2.17
C ASP A 123 -28.91 17.79 2.33
N THR A 124 -28.31 16.78 1.67
CA THR A 124 -26.87 16.48 1.73
C THR A 124 -26.25 16.32 0.35
N TYR A 125 -24.91 16.42 0.29
CA TYR A 125 -24.15 16.10 -0.90
C TYR A 125 -23.92 14.59 -1.00
N THR A 126 -24.39 14.02 -2.10
CA THR A 126 -24.27 12.58 -2.39
C THR A 126 -23.23 12.29 -3.46
N ASP A 127 -22.95 13.26 -4.33
CA ASP A 127 -21.97 13.18 -5.41
C ASP A 127 -21.13 14.46 -5.49
N ALA A 128 -19.84 14.34 -5.82
CA ALA A 128 -18.93 15.49 -5.90
C ALA A 128 -19.34 16.51 -6.98
N SER A 129 -20.03 16.08 -8.04
CA SER A 129 -20.59 17.00 -9.06
C SER A 129 -21.59 17.99 -8.49
N GLN A 130 -22.30 17.63 -7.41
CA GLN A 130 -23.23 18.53 -6.73
C GLN A 130 -22.51 19.66 -5.99
N ILE A 131 -21.26 19.45 -5.58
CA ILE A 131 -20.40 20.51 -5.02
C ILE A 131 -19.77 21.32 -6.14
N LEU A 132 -19.30 20.67 -7.22
CA LEU A 132 -18.66 21.35 -8.34
C LEU A 132 -19.62 22.29 -9.08
N GLU A 133 -20.88 21.91 -9.27
CA GLU A 133 -21.86 22.72 -10.03
C GLU A 133 -21.97 24.18 -9.54
N PRO A 134 -22.23 24.47 -8.25
CA PRO A 134 -22.28 25.84 -7.78
C PRO A 134 -20.91 26.56 -7.83
N LEU A 135 -19.79 25.85 -7.66
CA LEU A 135 -18.46 26.44 -7.79
C LEU A 135 -18.12 26.83 -9.24
N GLU A 136 -18.49 25.97 -10.19
CA GLU A 136 -18.36 26.23 -11.63
C GLU A 136 -19.25 27.40 -12.07
N LEU A 137 -20.43 27.56 -11.47
CA LEU A 137 -21.27 28.73 -11.68
C LEU A 137 -20.59 30.01 -11.17
N CYS A 138 -20.02 30.01 -9.97
CA CYS A 138 -19.21 31.13 -9.46
C CYS A 138 -18.04 31.44 -10.41
N TYR A 139 -17.31 30.41 -10.84
CA TYR A 139 -16.12 30.56 -11.68
C TYR A 139 -16.46 31.18 -13.03
N ARG A 140 -17.50 30.66 -13.72
CA ARG A 140 -17.96 31.19 -15.01
C ARG A 140 -18.50 32.61 -14.85
N SER A 141 -19.28 32.90 -13.81
CA SER A 141 -19.79 34.24 -13.55
C SER A 141 -18.66 35.27 -13.33
N LEU A 142 -17.63 34.94 -12.56
CA LEU A 142 -16.48 35.84 -12.36
C LEU A 142 -15.71 36.06 -13.66
N CYS A 143 -15.56 35.02 -14.48
CA CYS A 143 -14.91 35.16 -15.79
C CYS A 143 -15.72 36.08 -16.72
N GLU A 144 -17.05 35.96 -16.73
CA GLU A 144 -17.95 36.79 -17.53
C GLU A 144 -17.96 38.26 -17.11
N THR A 145 -17.76 38.56 -15.82
CA THR A 145 -17.70 39.95 -15.31
C THR A 145 -16.31 40.59 -15.38
N GLY A 146 -15.32 39.88 -15.93
CA GLY A 146 -13.93 40.36 -16.07
C GLY A 146 -13.04 40.08 -14.85
N ASP A 147 -13.53 39.35 -13.86
CA ASP A 147 -12.88 39.04 -12.58
C ASP A 147 -12.16 37.67 -12.59
N LYS A 148 -11.71 37.21 -13.77
CA LYS A 148 -10.95 35.95 -13.91
C LYS A 148 -9.76 35.81 -12.94
N PRO A 149 -8.94 36.85 -12.68
CA PRO A 149 -7.85 36.73 -11.70
C PRO A 149 -8.32 36.34 -10.29
N ILE A 150 -9.54 36.74 -9.90
CA ILE A 150 -10.14 36.33 -8.63
C ILE A 150 -10.61 34.86 -8.72
N ALA A 151 -11.24 34.49 -9.84
CA ALA A 151 -11.69 33.13 -10.09
C ALA A 151 -10.53 32.11 -10.06
N ASP A 152 -9.35 32.50 -10.56
CA ASP A 152 -8.14 31.66 -10.61
C ASP A 152 -7.39 31.56 -9.27
N GLY A 153 -7.85 32.23 -8.21
CA GLY A 153 -7.33 32.13 -6.85
C GLY A 153 -7.97 30.98 -6.04
N SER A 154 -8.43 31.28 -4.83
CA SER A 154 -8.98 30.31 -3.87
C SER A 154 -10.14 29.47 -4.42
N LEU A 155 -10.94 30.03 -5.33
CA LEU A 155 -12.03 29.30 -5.99
C LEU A 155 -11.50 28.15 -6.86
N LEU A 156 -10.50 28.43 -7.71
CA LEU A 156 -9.89 27.40 -8.56
C LEU A 156 -9.21 26.31 -7.73
N ASP A 157 -8.53 26.69 -6.65
CA ASP A 157 -7.92 25.73 -5.73
C ASP A 157 -8.97 24.85 -5.06
N PHE A 158 -10.11 25.43 -4.64
CA PHE A 158 -11.21 24.66 -4.07
C PHE A 158 -11.83 23.68 -5.09
N MET A 159 -12.04 24.13 -6.33
CA MET A 159 -12.52 23.25 -7.42
C MET A 159 -11.53 22.09 -7.70
N ARG A 160 -10.22 22.35 -7.66
CA ARG A 160 -9.18 21.32 -7.82
C ARG A 160 -9.20 20.33 -6.65
N GLN A 161 -9.39 20.79 -5.42
CA GLN A 161 -9.49 19.91 -4.25
C GLN A 161 -10.74 19.02 -4.32
N VAL A 162 -11.91 19.56 -4.71
CA VAL A 162 -13.12 18.76 -4.91
C VAL A 162 -12.92 17.72 -6.03
N SER A 163 -12.24 18.10 -7.11
CA SER A 163 -11.92 17.18 -8.22
C SER A 163 -10.92 16.08 -7.84
N CYS A 164 -9.96 16.38 -6.97
CA CYS A 164 -8.93 15.45 -6.51
C CYS A 164 -9.45 14.48 -5.44
N PHE A 165 -10.12 15.03 -4.42
CA PHE A 165 -10.47 14.32 -3.19
C PHE A 165 -11.94 13.86 -3.17
N GLY A 166 -12.82 14.53 -3.91
CA GLY A 166 -14.25 14.23 -3.95
C GLY A 166 -14.90 14.25 -2.57
N LEU A 167 -16.04 13.56 -2.42
CA LEU A 167 -16.78 13.50 -1.16
C LEU A 167 -16.24 12.49 -0.14
N SER A 168 -15.19 11.74 -0.49
CA SER A 168 -14.67 10.67 0.38
C SER A 168 -13.21 10.88 0.77
N LEU A 169 -12.56 11.98 0.37
CA LEU A 169 -11.12 12.29 0.52
C LEU A 169 -10.19 11.33 -0.24
N VAL A 170 -10.45 10.04 -0.08
CA VAL A 170 -9.72 8.89 -0.62
C VAL A 170 -10.71 7.81 -1.01
N LYS A 171 -10.31 6.99 -1.99
CA LYS A 171 -11.06 5.78 -2.36
C LYS A 171 -10.52 4.57 -1.61
N LEU A 172 -11.40 3.73 -1.11
CA LEU A 172 -11.03 2.49 -0.41
C LEU A 172 -10.95 1.32 -1.39
N ASP A 173 -9.78 0.70 -1.54
CA ASP A 173 -9.72 -0.62 -2.17
C ASP A 173 -10.10 -1.71 -1.17
N ILE A 174 -10.87 -2.67 -1.66
CA ILE A 174 -11.19 -3.91 -0.98
C ILE A 174 -10.19 -4.95 -1.46
N ARG A 175 -9.44 -5.61 -0.56
CA ARG A 175 -8.48 -6.64 -0.94
C ARG A 175 -8.72 -7.93 -0.16
N GLN A 176 -8.99 -9.04 -0.83
CA GLN A 176 -9.20 -10.37 -0.23
C GLN A 176 -8.36 -11.42 -0.97
N GLU A 177 -8.07 -12.58 -0.38
CA GLU A 177 -7.34 -13.68 -1.05
C GLU A 177 -8.27 -14.60 -1.86
N SER A 178 -7.78 -15.09 -2.99
CA SER A 178 -8.51 -15.94 -3.96
C SER A 178 -9.14 -17.20 -3.34
N ASP A 179 -8.43 -17.85 -2.40
CA ASP A 179 -8.93 -19.04 -1.72
C ASP A 179 -10.23 -18.78 -0.94
N ARG A 180 -10.40 -17.58 -0.38
CA ARG A 180 -11.62 -17.20 0.35
C ARG A 180 -12.81 -17.02 -0.58
N HIS A 181 -12.59 -16.60 -1.83
CA HIS A 181 -13.65 -16.59 -2.86
C HIS A 181 -13.99 -18.01 -3.30
N THR A 182 -12.96 -18.86 -3.44
CA THR A 182 -13.12 -20.28 -3.74
C THR A 182 -13.95 -20.99 -2.67
N ASP A 183 -13.73 -20.70 -1.38
CA ASP A 183 -14.52 -21.24 -0.27
C ASP A 183 -16.00 -20.88 -0.35
N VAL A 184 -16.31 -19.61 -0.67
CA VAL A 184 -17.69 -19.14 -0.82
C VAL A 184 -18.38 -19.87 -1.98
N ILE A 185 -17.70 -19.99 -3.13
CA ILE A 185 -18.26 -20.65 -4.31
C ILE A 185 -18.38 -22.16 -4.09
N ASP A 186 -17.43 -22.78 -3.39
CA ASP A 186 -17.51 -24.19 -3.03
C ASP A 186 -18.69 -24.46 -2.09
N ALA A 187 -18.94 -23.61 -1.09
CA ALA A 187 -20.12 -23.71 -0.24
C ALA A 187 -21.42 -23.58 -1.05
N ILE A 188 -21.49 -22.65 -2.00
CA ILE A 188 -22.64 -22.48 -2.89
C ILE A 188 -22.87 -23.73 -3.75
N THR A 189 -21.83 -24.23 -4.42
CA THR A 189 -21.94 -25.40 -5.31
C THR A 189 -22.32 -26.68 -4.55
N ASN A 190 -21.78 -26.87 -3.33
CA ASN A 190 -22.17 -27.97 -2.45
C ASN A 190 -23.63 -27.84 -1.99
N HIS A 191 -24.07 -26.64 -1.59
CA HIS A 191 -25.46 -26.39 -1.15
C HIS A 191 -26.48 -26.64 -2.26
N LEU A 192 -26.13 -26.29 -3.50
CA LEU A 192 -26.96 -26.54 -4.68
C LEU A 192 -26.93 -28.00 -5.15
N GLY A 193 -26.08 -28.85 -4.58
CA GLY A 193 -25.94 -30.26 -4.96
C GLY A 193 -25.29 -30.48 -6.34
N ILE A 194 -24.54 -29.49 -6.85
CA ILE A 194 -23.90 -29.54 -8.18
C ILE A 194 -22.42 -29.94 -8.15
N GLY A 195 -21.87 -30.19 -6.95
CA GLY A 195 -20.50 -30.66 -6.73
C GLY A 195 -19.68 -29.67 -5.90
N SER A 196 -18.37 -29.91 -5.85
CA SER A 196 -17.41 -29.06 -5.13
C SER A 196 -16.55 -28.30 -6.13
N TYR A 197 -16.78 -27.00 -6.24
CA TYR A 197 -15.99 -26.07 -7.06
C TYR A 197 -14.48 -26.17 -6.78
N ARG A 198 -14.10 -26.41 -5.51
CA ARG A 198 -12.69 -26.56 -5.11
C ARG A 198 -12.01 -27.74 -5.82
N ASN A 199 -12.75 -28.81 -6.09
CA ASN A 199 -12.24 -30.01 -6.75
C ASN A 199 -12.27 -29.95 -8.27
N TRP A 200 -12.90 -28.92 -8.85
CA TRP A 200 -12.94 -28.74 -10.30
C TRP A 200 -11.62 -28.25 -10.87
N THR A 201 -11.33 -28.69 -12.09
CA THR A 201 -10.24 -28.16 -12.92
C THR A 201 -10.49 -26.68 -13.27
N GLU A 202 -9.43 -25.96 -13.65
CA GLU A 202 -9.55 -24.54 -14.02
C GLU A 202 -10.53 -24.34 -15.19
N GLU A 203 -10.55 -25.26 -16.15
CA GLU A 203 -11.46 -25.24 -17.29
C GLU A 203 -12.92 -25.41 -16.85
N GLN A 204 -13.19 -26.37 -15.96
CA GLN A 204 -14.52 -26.60 -15.39
C GLN A 204 -15.00 -25.40 -14.57
N ARG A 205 -14.11 -24.78 -13.80
CA ARG A 205 -14.40 -23.55 -13.05
C ARG A 205 -14.78 -22.41 -14.00
N GLN A 206 -14.00 -22.16 -15.04
CA GLN A 206 -14.30 -21.14 -16.04
C GLN A 206 -15.63 -21.41 -16.73
N GLU A 207 -15.88 -22.64 -17.19
CA GLU A 207 -17.12 -23.02 -17.88
C GLU A 207 -18.34 -22.74 -17.01
N TRP A 208 -18.32 -23.20 -15.76
CA TRP A 208 -19.41 -22.98 -14.82
C TRP A 208 -19.61 -21.50 -14.48
N LEU A 209 -18.53 -20.78 -14.15
CA LEU A 209 -18.60 -19.34 -13.85
C LEU A 209 -19.19 -18.56 -15.03
N LEU A 210 -18.79 -18.86 -16.26
CA LEU A 210 -19.32 -18.20 -17.45
C LEU A 210 -20.78 -18.54 -17.73
N SER A 211 -21.19 -19.78 -17.46
CA SER A 211 -22.61 -20.17 -17.51
C SER A 211 -23.43 -19.31 -16.55
N GLU A 212 -23.01 -19.21 -15.29
CA GLU A 212 -23.71 -18.41 -14.28
C GLU A 212 -23.67 -16.91 -14.59
N LEU A 213 -22.53 -16.37 -15.01
CA LEU A 213 -22.34 -14.96 -15.37
C LEU A 213 -23.21 -14.51 -16.56
N ARG A 214 -23.47 -15.41 -17.51
CA ARG A 214 -24.40 -15.18 -18.63
C ARG A 214 -25.86 -15.41 -18.25
N GLY A 215 -26.09 -16.29 -17.26
CA GLY A 215 -27.39 -16.54 -16.68
C GLY A 215 -27.98 -15.31 -15.96
N LYS A 216 -29.29 -15.33 -15.75
CA LYS A 216 -30.04 -14.30 -15.01
C LYS A 216 -30.66 -14.82 -13.70
N ARG A 217 -30.51 -16.12 -13.44
CA ARG A 217 -31.05 -16.77 -12.25
C ARG A 217 -30.17 -16.37 -11.05
N PRO A 218 -30.76 -15.94 -9.91
CA PRO A 218 -30.02 -15.77 -8.67
C PRO A 218 -29.42 -17.10 -8.19
N LEU A 219 -28.18 -17.06 -7.72
CA LEU A 219 -27.39 -18.27 -7.43
C LEU A 219 -27.65 -18.83 -6.04
N PHE A 220 -27.81 -17.97 -5.02
CA PHE A 220 -28.04 -18.41 -3.63
C PHE A 220 -29.06 -17.53 -2.89
N GLY A 221 -29.69 -18.12 -1.87
CA GLY A 221 -30.64 -17.47 -0.98
C GLY A 221 -30.09 -17.24 0.43
N ALA A 222 -30.94 -16.81 1.34
CA ALA A 222 -30.59 -16.61 2.76
C ALA A 222 -30.34 -17.93 3.53
N ASP A 223 -30.63 -19.07 2.91
CA ASP A 223 -30.51 -20.43 3.43
C ASP A 223 -29.11 -21.05 3.22
N LEU A 224 -28.20 -20.37 2.52
CA LEU A 224 -26.83 -20.83 2.31
C LEU A 224 -26.11 -21.00 3.67
N PRO A 225 -25.61 -22.20 4.02
CA PRO A 225 -24.80 -22.39 5.21
C PRO A 225 -23.47 -21.63 5.09
N THR A 226 -23.21 -20.72 6.03
CA THR A 226 -21.98 -19.90 6.03
C THR A 226 -21.14 -20.17 7.28
N THR A 227 -19.85 -20.46 7.10
CA THR A 227 -18.86 -20.30 8.17
C THR A 227 -18.63 -18.83 8.47
N GLU A 228 -17.96 -18.50 9.58
CA GLU A 228 -17.59 -17.11 9.91
C GLU A 228 -16.80 -16.46 8.78
N GLU A 229 -15.88 -17.21 8.16
CA GLU A 229 -15.06 -16.76 7.05
C GLU A 229 -15.86 -16.51 5.76
N ILE A 230 -16.82 -17.38 5.43
CA ILE A 230 -17.70 -17.18 4.27
C ILE A 230 -18.59 -15.95 4.50
N LYS A 231 -19.15 -15.84 5.71
CA LYS A 231 -20.01 -14.72 6.11
C LYS A 231 -19.27 -13.39 6.01
N ASP A 232 -18.02 -13.31 6.45
CA ASP A 232 -17.16 -12.13 6.34
C ASP A 232 -16.99 -11.64 4.88
N VAL A 233 -16.80 -12.56 3.92
CA VAL A 233 -16.69 -12.20 2.49
C VAL A 233 -18.01 -11.67 1.95
N LEU A 234 -19.12 -12.35 2.23
CA LEU A 234 -20.45 -11.96 1.76
C LEU A 234 -20.91 -10.64 2.37
N ASP A 235 -20.73 -10.46 3.69
CA ASP A 235 -21.09 -9.23 4.39
C ASP A 235 -20.24 -8.05 3.94
N THR A 236 -18.95 -8.26 3.62
CA THR A 236 -18.11 -7.23 3.00
C THR A 236 -18.68 -6.76 1.67
N MET A 237 -19.09 -7.70 0.79
CA MET A 237 -19.70 -7.34 -0.49
C MET A 237 -21.06 -6.65 -0.31
N LYS A 238 -21.81 -7.01 0.73
CA LYS A 238 -23.05 -6.32 1.10
C LYS A 238 -22.79 -4.86 1.53
N VAL A 239 -21.74 -4.60 2.31
CA VAL A 239 -21.33 -3.23 2.66
C VAL A 239 -20.97 -2.44 1.40
N VAL A 240 -20.26 -3.04 0.44
CA VAL A 240 -19.96 -2.42 -0.85
C VAL A 240 -21.23 -2.12 -1.66
N ALA A 241 -22.23 -3.00 -1.61
CA ALA A 241 -23.52 -2.79 -2.30
C ALA A 241 -24.35 -1.65 -1.68
N GLU A 242 -24.24 -1.43 -0.38
CA GLU A 242 -25.02 -0.44 0.38
C GLU A 242 -24.41 0.97 0.35
N LEU A 243 -23.09 1.09 0.27
CA LEU A 243 -22.39 2.38 0.33
C LEU A 243 -22.26 3.04 -1.05
N PRO A 244 -22.12 4.38 -1.09
CA PRO A 244 -21.86 5.11 -2.32
C PRO A 244 -20.63 4.58 -3.08
N GLN A 245 -20.76 4.42 -4.39
CA GLN A 245 -19.68 3.89 -5.24
C GLN A 245 -18.40 4.74 -5.17
N ASP A 246 -18.54 6.04 -4.95
CA ASP A 246 -17.42 6.97 -4.88
C ASP A 246 -16.52 6.75 -3.66
N CYS A 247 -16.98 6.00 -2.64
CA CYS A 247 -16.16 5.55 -1.51
C CYS A 247 -15.11 4.51 -1.91
N PHE A 248 -15.30 3.79 -3.01
CA PHE A 248 -14.48 2.63 -3.34
C PHE A 248 -13.58 2.83 -4.56
N GLY A 249 -12.46 2.10 -4.53
CA GLY A 249 -11.48 1.96 -5.58
C GLY A 249 -11.63 0.61 -6.31
N ALA A 250 -10.63 -0.25 -6.15
CA ALA A 250 -10.57 -1.59 -6.75
C ALA A 250 -11.02 -2.68 -5.78
N TYR A 251 -11.43 -3.82 -6.33
CA TYR A 251 -11.43 -5.11 -5.63
C TYR A 251 -10.16 -5.88 -6.01
N VAL A 252 -9.17 -5.93 -5.13
CA VAL A 252 -7.88 -6.61 -5.35
C VAL A 252 -7.94 -8.05 -4.87
N ILE A 253 -7.51 -8.99 -5.71
CA ILE A 253 -7.46 -10.43 -5.40
C ILE A 253 -6.01 -10.81 -5.10
N SER A 254 -5.69 -11.06 -3.83
CA SER A 254 -4.37 -11.55 -3.41
C SER A 254 -4.20 -13.01 -3.80
N MET A 255 -2.96 -13.44 -4.06
CA MET A 255 -2.65 -14.79 -4.54
C MET A 255 -3.50 -15.18 -5.77
N ALA A 256 -3.70 -14.24 -6.69
CA ALA A 256 -4.37 -14.55 -7.95
C ALA A 256 -3.44 -15.42 -8.82
N THR A 257 -3.99 -16.49 -9.37
CA THR A 257 -3.24 -17.49 -10.14
C THR A 257 -3.87 -17.75 -11.51
N ALA A 258 -5.19 -17.62 -11.63
CA ALA A 258 -5.93 -18.06 -12.81
C ALA A 258 -7.09 -17.12 -13.18
N PRO A 259 -7.62 -17.20 -14.41
CA PRO A 259 -8.83 -16.48 -14.83
C PRO A 259 -10.04 -16.70 -13.92
N SER A 260 -10.23 -17.92 -13.41
CA SER A 260 -11.36 -18.24 -12.53
C SER A 260 -11.37 -17.40 -11.25
N ASP A 261 -10.22 -17.01 -10.71
CA ASP A 261 -10.13 -16.15 -9.52
C ASP A 261 -10.82 -14.79 -9.77
N VAL A 262 -10.59 -14.21 -10.95
CA VAL A 262 -11.19 -12.93 -11.36
C VAL A 262 -12.69 -13.08 -11.62
N LEU A 263 -13.08 -14.12 -12.37
CA LEU A 263 -14.47 -14.39 -12.72
C LEU A 263 -15.32 -14.74 -11.47
N ALA A 264 -14.74 -15.43 -10.50
CA ALA A 264 -15.35 -15.72 -9.20
C ALA A 264 -15.79 -14.45 -8.47
N VAL A 265 -14.91 -13.44 -8.40
CA VAL A 265 -15.24 -12.16 -7.77
C VAL A 265 -16.29 -11.39 -8.58
N GLU A 266 -16.21 -11.37 -9.91
CA GLU A 266 -17.26 -10.76 -10.74
C GLU A 266 -18.63 -11.38 -10.48
N LEU A 267 -18.70 -12.72 -10.35
CA LEU A 267 -19.93 -13.43 -10.03
C LEU A 267 -20.44 -13.06 -8.64
N LEU A 268 -19.59 -13.12 -7.62
CA LEU A 268 -19.98 -12.80 -6.25
C LEU A 268 -20.43 -11.34 -6.11
N GLN A 269 -19.77 -10.38 -6.77
CA GLN A 269 -20.21 -8.99 -6.77
C GLN A 269 -21.63 -8.83 -7.34
N ARG A 270 -21.96 -9.57 -8.41
CA ARG A 270 -23.30 -9.58 -9.01
C ARG A 270 -24.33 -10.19 -8.06
N GLU A 271 -24.04 -11.35 -7.50
CA GLU A 271 -24.97 -12.07 -6.60
C GLU A 271 -25.21 -11.32 -5.29
N CYS A 272 -24.20 -10.61 -4.78
CA CYS A 272 -24.32 -9.68 -3.65
C CYS A 272 -25.00 -8.33 -4.02
N ARG A 273 -25.54 -8.22 -5.24
CA ARG A 273 -26.34 -7.08 -5.73
C ARG A 273 -25.61 -5.74 -5.76
N ILE A 274 -24.29 -5.76 -5.99
CA ILE A 274 -23.53 -4.53 -6.19
C ILE A 274 -23.92 -3.94 -7.56
N LYS A 275 -24.76 -2.89 -7.53
CA LYS A 275 -25.34 -2.28 -8.75
C LYS A 275 -24.28 -1.78 -9.74
N LYS A 276 -23.16 -1.29 -9.22
CA LYS A 276 -22.01 -0.81 -10.00
C LYS A 276 -20.77 -1.53 -9.47
N PRO A 277 -20.46 -2.73 -9.98
CA PRO A 277 -19.42 -3.56 -9.40
C PRO A 277 -18.05 -2.91 -9.54
N LEU A 278 -17.21 -3.09 -8.52
CA LEU A 278 -15.85 -2.58 -8.49
C LEU A 278 -15.02 -3.25 -9.58
N ARG A 279 -14.01 -2.54 -10.08
CA ARG A 279 -13.04 -3.15 -11.01
C ARG A 279 -12.24 -4.22 -10.25
N VAL A 280 -12.15 -5.41 -10.82
CA VAL A 280 -11.43 -6.54 -10.24
C VAL A 280 -9.97 -6.52 -10.69
N VAL A 281 -9.05 -6.60 -9.74
CA VAL A 281 -7.60 -6.43 -9.95
C VAL A 281 -6.87 -7.67 -9.44
N PRO A 282 -6.39 -8.57 -10.32
CA PRO A 282 -5.56 -9.68 -9.88
C PRO A 282 -4.21 -9.16 -9.38
N LEU A 283 -3.77 -9.68 -8.23
CA LEU A 283 -2.43 -9.47 -7.67
C LEU A 283 -1.63 -10.76 -7.81
N PHE A 284 -0.65 -10.74 -8.72
CA PHE A 284 0.29 -11.84 -8.94
C PHE A 284 1.48 -11.70 -7.98
N GLU A 285 1.66 -12.68 -7.08
CA GLU A 285 2.60 -12.59 -5.95
C GLU A 285 3.76 -13.58 -6.05
N LYS A 286 3.59 -14.80 -6.58
CA LYS A 286 4.70 -15.76 -6.73
C LYS A 286 5.35 -15.68 -8.11
N LEU A 287 6.53 -16.26 -8.25
CA LEU A 287 7.25 -16.27 -9.52
C LEU A 287 6.45 -16.97 -10.63
N ALA A 288 5.87 -18.14 -10.34
CA ALA A 288 5.04 -18.88 -11.28
C ALA A 288 3.77 -18.10 -11.69
N ASP A 289 3.17 -17.36 -10.75
CA ASP A 289 1.99 -16.55 -11.02
C ASP A 289 2.32 -15.40 -11.98
N LEU A 290 3.49 -14.77 -11.81
CA LEU A 290 3.98 -13.72 -12.73
C LEU A 290 4.30 -14.27 -14.13
N GLU A 291 4.82 -15.50 -14.22
CA GLU A 291 5.06 -16.19 -15.49
C GLU A 291 3.74 -16.52 -16.20
N ALA A 292 2.72 -16.95 -15.46
CA ALA A 292 1.41 -17.29 -16.00
C ALA A 292 0.50 -16.08 -16.28
N ALA A 293 0.78 -14.92 -15.68
CA ALA A 293 -0.07 -13.73 -15.75
C ALA A 293 -0.45 -13.29 -17.18
N PRO A 294 0.47 -13.25 -18.18
CA PRO A 294 0.09 -12.88 -19.55
C PRO A 294 -0.91 -13.85 -20.18
N ALA A 295 -0.76 -15.15 -19.93
CA ALA A 295 -1.68 -16.17 -20.43
C ALA A 295 -3.05 -16.05 -19.75
N ALA A 296 -3.08 -15.83 -18.44
CA ALA A 296 -4.32 -15.62 -17.69
C ALA A 296 -5.10 -14.38 -18.20
N LEU A 297 -4.42 -13.25 -18.43
CA LEU A 297 -5.09 -12.08 -19.00
C LEU A 297 -5.52 -12.28 -20.45
N SER A 298 -4.70 -12.92 -21.29
CA SER A 298 -5.08 -13.22 -22.67
C SER A 298 -6.36 -14.05 -22.70
N ARG A 299 -6.46 -15.05 -21.80
CA ARG A 299 -7.68 -15.84 -21.63
C ARG A 299 -8.86 -14.98 -21.18
N LEU A 300 -8.70 -14.14 -20.16
CA LEU A 300 -9.76 -13.23 -19.71
C LEU A 300 -10.24 -12.29 -20.83
N PHE A 301 -9.32 -11.70 -21.60
CA PHE A 301 -9.67 -10.78 -22.69
C PHE A 301 -10.29 -11.49 -23.90
N SER A 302 -10.03 -12.79 -24.08
CA SER A 302 -10.71 -13.61 -25.09
C SER A 302 -12.18 -13.94 -24.76
N ILE A 303 -12.63 -13.65 -23.53
CA ILE A 303 -14.01 -13.89 -23.09
C ILE A 303 -14.85 -12.63 -23.34
N ASP A 304 -15.77 -12.68 -24.30
CA ASP A 304 -16.64 -11.55 -24.67
C ASP A 304 -17.37 -10.92 -23.48
N TRP A 305 -17.88 -11.74 -22.55
CA TRP A 305 -18.55 -11.25 -21.35
C TRP A 305 -17.63 -10.36 -20.51
N TYR A 306 -16.39 -10.80 -20.31
CA TYR A 306 -15.42 -10.07 -19.49
C TYR A 306 -14.92 -8.82 -20.20
N LEU A 307 -14.61 -8.92 -21.51
CA LEU A 307 -14.15 -7.78 -22.30
C LEU A 307 -15.18 -6.65 -22.33
N ASN A 308 -16.47 -6.99 -22.46
CA ASN A 308 -17.59 -6.03 -22.35
C ASN A 308 -17.70 -5.45 -20.94
N ARG A 309 -17.55 -6.29 -19.91
CA ARG A 309 -17.65 -5.89 -18.49
C ARG A 309 -16.58 -4.85 -18.10
N ILE A 310 -15.35 -5.00 -18.58
CA ILE A 310 -14.23 -4.10 -18.24
C ILE A 310 -14.18 -2.83 -19.09
N ASN A 311 -14.96 -2.76 -20.17
CA ASN A 311 -15.10 -1.60 -21.06
C ASN A 311 -13.74 -0.99 -21.46
N GLY A 312 -12.85 -1.85 -21.96
CA GLY A 312 -11.54 -1.46 -22.47
C GLY A 312 -10.50 -1.01 -21.42
N LYS A 313 -10.72 -1.24 -20.12
CA LYS A 313 -9.77 -0.89 -19.06
C LYS A 313 -9.51 -2.06 -18.12
N GLN A 314 -8.25 -2.47 -17.97
CA GLN A 314 -7.83 -3.47 -16.98
C GLN A 314 -6.79 -2.87 -16.06
N GLU A 315 -6.85 -3.20 -14.77
CA GLU A 315 -5.78 -2.92 -13.82
C GLU A 315 -5.22 -4.23 -13.27
N VAL A 316 -3.90 -4.32 -13.12
CA VAL A 316 -3.18 -5.48 -12.57
C VAL A 316 -2.26 -5.01 -11.47
N MET A 317 -2.23 -5.72 -10.34
CA MET A 317 -1.31 -5.42 -9.27
C MET A 317 -0.10 -6.36 -9.28
N ILE A 318 1.08 -5.83 -9.01
CA ILE A 318 2.34 -6.60 -8.89
C ILE A 318 2.95 -6.46 -7.49
N GLY A 319 3.26 -7.59 -6.85
CA GLY A 319 3.70 -7.67 -5.46
C GLY A 319 5.20 -7.92 -5.28
N TYR A 320 6.02 -6.86 -5.20
CA TYR A 320 7.48 -6.98 -5.15
C TYR A 320 8.01 -7.79 -3.95
N SER A 321 7.54 -7.46 -2.75
CA SER A 321 8.05 -8.10 -1.53
C SER A 321 7.61 -9.56 -1.38
N ASP A 322 6.41 -9.91 -1.84
CA ASP A 322 5.93 -11.30 -1.82
C ASP A 322 6.67 -12.16 -2.85
N SER A 323 6.93 -11.66 -4.06
CA SER A 323 7.75 -12.39 -5.06
C SER A 323 9.21 -12.50 -4.61
N GLY A 324 9.74 -11.46 -3.97
CA GLY A 324 11.08 -11.49 -3.38
C GLY A 324 11.22 -12.52 -2.26
N LYS A 325 10.16 -12.77 -1.48
CA LYS A 325 10.11 -13.83 -0.47
C LYS A 325 10.04 -15.23 -1.08
N ASP A 326 9.44 -15.38 -2.25
CA ASP A 326 9.32 -16.67 -2.94
C ASP A 326 10.63 -17.12 -3.63
N ALA A 327 11.31 -16.19 -4.29
CA ALA A 327 12.38 -16.53 -5.25
C ALA A 327 13.67 -15.70 -5.11
N GLY A 328 13.76 -14.82 -4.13
CA GLY A 328 14.84 -13.85 -4.01
C GLY A 328 14.59 -12.58 -4.83
N ARG A 329 15.19 -11.46 -4.39
CA ARG A 329 14.87 -10.13 -4.91
C ARG A 329 15.24 -9.93 -6.39
N LEU A 330 16.39 -10.45 -6.82
CA LEU A 330 16.87 -10.27 -8.19
C LEU A 330 15.92 -10.95 -9.20
N SER A 331 15.59 -12.21 -8.96
CA SER A 331 14.70 -13.00 -9.81
C SER A 331 13.29 -12.41 -9.85
N ALA A 332 12.77 -11.99 -8.69
CA ALA A 332 11.48 -11.30 -8.61
C ALA A 332 11.46 -10.02 -9.45
N ALA A 333 12.48 -9.17 -9.33
CA ALA A 333 12.57 -7.93 -10.10
C ALA A 333 12.64 -8.20 -11.61
N TRP A 334 13.43 -9.19 -12.03
CA TRP A 334 13.57 -9.54 -13.44
C TRP A 334 12.27 -10.14 -14.02
N GLN A 335 11.64 -11.05 -13.29
CA GLN A 335 10.39 -11.65 -13.75
C GLN A 335 9.25 -10.62 -13.80
N MET A 336 9.22 -9.66 -12.88
CA MET A 336 8.28 -8.53 -12.95
C MET A 336 8.51 -7.62 -14.15
N PHE A 337 9.77 -7.40 -14.55
CA PHE A 337 10.07 -6.64 -15.76
C PHE A 337 9.51 -7.35 -16.99
N LYS A 338 9.81 -8.65 -17.15
CA LYS A 338 9.31 -9.48 -18.27
C LYS A 338 7.79 -9.58 -18.29
N ALA A 339 7.17 -9.88 -17.15
CA ALA A 339 5.72 -9.99 -17.04
C ALA A 339 5.01 -8.69 -17.46
N GLN A 340 5.52 -7.53 -17.04
CA GLN A 340 4.96 -6.24 -17.46
C GLN A 340 5.09 -6.01 -18.99
N GLU A 341 6.22 -6.36 -19.60
CA GLU A 341 6.37 -6.28 -21.07
C GLU A 341 5.34 -7.16 -21.79
N ASP A 342 5.12 -8.38 -21.32
CA ASP A 342 4.21 -9.32 -21.96
C ASP A 342 2.74 -8.97 -21.72
N LEU A 343 2.39 -8.49 -20.52
CA LEU A 343 1.04 -7.97 -20.21
C LEU A 343 0.68 -6.77 -21.11
N VAL A 344 1.63 -5.88 -21.38
CA VAL A 344 1.42 -4.75 -22.31
C VAL A 344 1.16 -5.25 -23.73
N LYS A 345 1.91 -6.25 -24.21
CA LYS A 345 1.68 -6.85 -25.54
C LYS A 345 0.28 -7.45 -25.64
N VAL A 346 -0.13 -8.22 -24.63
CA VAL A 346 -1.48 -8.81 -24.54
C VAL A 346 -2.54 -7.71 -24.53
N ALA A 347 -2.40 -6.69 -23.69
CA ALA A 347 -3.37 -5.59 -23.61
C ALA A 347 -3.52 -4.85 -24.95
N LYS A 348 -2.41 -4.58 -25.66
CA LYS A 348 -2.42 -3.98 -27.00
C LYS A 348 -3.15 -4.86 -28.02
N GLN A 349 -2.92 -6.18 -27.99
CA GLN A 349 -3.59 -7.12 -28.91
C GLN A 349 -5.12 -7.06 -28.80
N TYR A 350 -5.66 -6.86 -27.60
CA TYR A 350 -7.10 -6.80 -27.35
C TYR A 350 -7.66 -5.36 -27.26
N GLY A 351 -6.84 -4.32 -27.53
CA GLY A 351 -7.28 -2.93 -27.43
C GLY A 351 -7.66 -2.47 -26.02
N VAL A 352 -7.08 -3.11 -24.99
CA VAL A 352 -7.35 -2.81 -23.58
C VAL A 352 -6.32 -1.82 -23.04
N ARG A 353 -6.78 -0.75 -22.38
CA ARG A 353 -5.91 0.15 -21.60
C ARG A 353 -5.55 -0.52 -20.27
N LEU A 354 -4.30 -0.97 -20.18
CA LEU A 354 -3.74 -1.54 -18.96
C LEU A 354 -3.24 -0.44 -18.01
N THR A 355 -3.47 -0.62 -16.70
CA THR A 355 -2.84 0.16 -15.63
C THR A 355 -2.12 -0.78 -14.68
N MET A 356 -0.83 -0.54 -14.44
CA MET A 356 -0.06 -1.28 -13.45
C MET A 356 -0.24 -0.64 -12.07
N PHE A 357 -0.67 -1.45 -11.09
CA PHE A 357 -0.69 -1.09 -9.69
C PHE A 357 0.54 -1.67 -8.98
N HIS A 358 1.51 -0.79 -8.70
CA HIS A 358 2.75 -1.16 -8.03
C HIS A 358 2.54 -1.34 -6.51
N GLY A 359 2.68 -2.57 -6.04
CA GLY A 359 2.61 -2.92 -4.62
C GLY A 359 3.81 -2.45 -3.79
N ARG A 360 3.79 -2.77 -2.49
CA ARG A 360 4.93 -2.52 -1.57
C ARG A 360 6.16 -3.30 -2.02
N GLY A 361 7.35 -2.81 -1.66
CA GLY A 361 8.59 -3.50 -2.04
C GLY A 361 9.30 -2.91 -3.25
N GLY A 362 8.59 -2.30 -4.19
CA GLY A 362 9.18 -1.83 -5.44
C GLY A 362 10.13 -0.63 -5.24
N THR A 363 11.06 -0.45 -6.18
CA THR A 363 11.88 0.76 -6.30
C THR A 363 11.01 2.02 -6.41
N VAL A 364 9.85 1.91 -7.06
CA VAL A 364 8.88 2.99 -7.27
C VAL A 364 8.28 3.53 -5.97
N GLY A 365 7.93 2.65 -5.03
CA GLY A 365 7.21 3.01 -3.79
C GLY A 365 8.08 3.37 -2.59
N ARG A 366 9.42 3.30 -2.72
CA ARG A 366 10.33 3.27 -1.57
C ARG A 366 11.10 4.54 -1.26
N GLY A 367 11.20 5.52 -2.17
CA GLY A 367 11.89 6.79 -1.91
C GLY A 367 13.37 6.72 -1.47
N GLY A 368 13.95 5.51 -1.36
CA GLY A 368 15.34 5.27 -0.97
C GLY A 368 16.34 5.34 -2.12
N GLY A 369 15.86 5.22 -3.37
CA GLY A 369 16.53 5.71 -4.57
C GLY A 369 15.69 6.81 -5.21
N PRO A 370 16.13 7.45 -6.30
CA PRO A 370 15.32 8.46 -6.98
C PRO A 370 14.03 7.82 -7.52
N THR A 371 12.90 7.94 -6.81
CA THR A 371 11.59 7.43 -7.25
C THR A 371 11.26 7.89 -8.68
N HIS A 372 11.73 9.08 -9.05
CA HIS A 372 11.69 9.59 -10.42
C HIS A 372 12.32 8.58 -11.41
N LEU A 373 13.58 8.18 -11.19
CA LEU A 373 14.27 7.23 -12.07
C LEU A 373 13.64 5.83 -12.04
N ALA A 374 13.07 5.42 -10.90
CA ALA A 374 12.36 4.15 -10.78
C ALA A 374 11.08 4.08 -11.63
N ILE A 375 10.40 5.21 -11.82
CA ILE A 375 9.26 5.32 -12.75
C ILE A 375 9.76 5.30 -14.19
N LEU A 376 10.80 6.08 -14.50
CA LEU A 376 11.42 6.11 -15.83
C LEU A 376 12.02 4.77 -16.26
N SER A 377 12.35 3.88 -15.31
CA SER A 377 12.92 2.57 -15.59
C SER A 377 11.89 1.46 -15.83
N GLN A 378 10.59 1.73 -15.68
CA GLN A 378 9.56 0.75 -16.01
C GLN A 378 9.63 0.39 -17.50
N PRO A 379 9.25 -0.83 -17.90
CA PRO A 379 9.28 -1.21 -19.32
C PRO A 379 8.46 -0.23 -20.18
N PRO A 380 8.83 -0.01 -21.46
CA PRO A 380 8.08 0.86 -22.36
C PRO A 380 6.58 0.56 -22.38
N ASP A 381 5.76 1.62 -22.50
CA ASP A 381 4.29 1.57 -22.61
C ASP A 381 3.52 0.99 -21.40
N THR A 382 4.18 0.70 -20.28
CA THR A 382 3.54 0.17 -19.06
C THR A 382 2.76 1.22 -18.25
N ILE A 383 3.07 2.51 -18.41
CA ILE A 383 2.44 3.60 -17.66
C ILE A 383 1.35 4.29 -18.49
N ASN A 384 1.68 4.74 -19.72
CA ASN A 384 0.74 5.34 -20.68
C ASN A 384 -0.26 6.35 -20.03
N GLY A 385 0.29 7.30 -19.27
CA GLY A 385 -0.46 8.36 -18.58
C GLY A 385 -1.30 7.91 -17.38
N SER A 386 -1.14 6.69 -16.88
CA SER A 386 -1.84 6.16 -15.70
C SER A 386 -0.86 5.43 -14.78
N LEU A 387 -0.45 6.10 -13.70
CA LEU A 387 0.43 5.55 -12.69
C LEU A 387 -0.34 5.27 -11.39
N ARG A 388 -0.25 4.05 -10.87
CA ARG A 388 -0.81 3.69 -9.56
C ARG A 388 0.24 3.02 -8.69
N VAL A 389 0.57 3.64 -7.55
CA VAL A 389 1.68 3.21 -6.69
C VAL A 389 1.24 3.18 -5.23
N THR A 390 1.66 2.15 -4.51
CA THR A 390 1.50 2.08 -3.05
C THR A 390 2.50 3.00 -2.34
N ILE A 391 2.02 3.98 -1.59
CA ILE A 391 2.86 4.71 -0.62
C ILE A 391 2.95 3.88 0.65
N GLN A 392 4.17 3.47 1.03
CA GLN A 392 4.39 2.70 2.24
C GLN A 392 4.30 3.60 3.48
N GLY A 393 3.74 3.08 4.58
CA GLY A 393 3.52 3.85 5.80
C GLY A 393 4.84 4.38 6.40
N GLU A 394 5.91 3.61 6.29
CA GLU A 394 7.26 3.97 6.74
C GLU A 394 7.93 5.08 5.89
N VAL A 395 7.30 5.51 4.77
CA VAL A 395 7.80 6.59 3.88
C VAL A 395 6.80 7.76 3.80
N ILE A 396 5.64 7.67 4.45
CA ILE A 396 4.59 8.70 4.34
C ILE A 396 5.10 10.05 4.85
N GLU A 397 5.76 10.06 6.00
CA GLU A 397 6.33 11.25 6.64
C GLU A 397 7.39 11.91 5.74
N GLN A 398 8.32 11.12 5.20
CA GLN A 398 9.32 11.65 4.28
C GLN A 398 8.72 12.21 2.99
N SER A 399 7.57 11.69 2.56
CA SER A 399 6.94 12.04 1.30
C SER A 399 6.00 13.24 1.41
N PHE A 400 5.29 13.36 2.53
CA PHE A 400 4.15 14.26 2.70
C PHE A 400 4.11 15.00 4.05
N GLY A 401 5.03 14.73 4.98
CA GLY A 401 5.03 15.32 6.33
C GLY A 401 5.45 16.79 6.38
N GLU A 402 6.10 17.30 5.33
CA GLU A 402 6.52 18.69 5.20
C GLU A 402 6.06 19.25 3.83
N GLU A 403 5.66 20.52 3.79
CA GLU A 403 5.00 21.15 2.64
C GLU A 403 5.84 21.11 1.36
N HIS A 404 7.12 21.48 1.43
CA HIS A 404 8.02 21.47 0.26
C HIS A 404 8.31 20.03 -0.20
N LEU A 405 8.43 19.08 0.72
CA LEU A 405 8.60 17.66 0.39
C LEU A 405 7.34 17.08 -0.27
N CYS A 406 6.16 17.41 0.25
CA CYS A 406 4.86 17.06 -0.35
C CYS A 406 4.79 17.55 -1.80
N PHE A 407 5.07 18.84 -2.03
CA PHE A 407 5.11 19.42 -3.36
C PHE A 407 6.08 18.69 -4.29
N ARG A 408 7.33 18.48 -3.85
CA ARG A 408 8.34 17.75 -4.64
C ARG A 408 7.95 16.30 -4.91
N THR A 409 7.16 15.69 -4.03
CA THR A 409 6.62 14.34 -4.22
C THR A 409 5.59 14.32 -5.34
N LEU A 410 4.61 15.21 -5.31
CA LEU A 410 3.62 15.30 -6.37
C LEU A 410 4.27 15.69 -7.71
N GLN A 411 5.23 16.61 -7.69
CA GLN A 411 6.00 17.05 -8.86
C GLN A 411 6.73 15.88 -9.52
N ARG A 412 7.49 15.07 -8.76
CA ARG A 412 8.29 13.98 -9.35
C ARG A 412 7.42 12.86 -9.92
N PHE A 413 6.30 12.53 -9.27
CA PHE A 413 5.36 11.54 -9.80
C PHE A 413 4.74 12.02 -11.11
N THR A 414 4.32 13.28 -11.18
CA THR A 414 3.73 13.88 -12.38
C THR A 414 4.74 13.93 -13.53
N ALA A 415 5.94 14.47 -13.27
CA ALA A 415 6.98 14.61 -14.29
C ALA A 415 7.43 13.26 -14.84
N ALA A 416 7.74 12.29 -13.98
CA ALA A 416 8.25 10.99 -14.42
C ALA A 416 7.17 10.17 -15.16
N THR A 417 5.89 10.28 -14.76
CA THR A 417 4.77 9.64 -15.47
C THR A 417 4.61 10.20 -16.88
N LEU A 418 4.72 11.52 -17.02
CA LEU A 418 4.63 12.20 -18.31
C LEU A 418 5.83 11.86 -19.21
N GLU A 419 7.04 11.98 -18.67
CA GLU A 419 8.28 11.70 -19.40
C GLU A 419 8.34 10.25 -19.85
N HIS A 420 8.03 9.26 -19.00
CA HIS A 420 8.04 7.85 -19.39
C HIS A 420 7.15 7.55 -20.61
N GLY A 421 5.96 8.16 -20.66
CA GLY A 421 5.01 7.98 -21.75
C GLY A 421 5.44 8.61 -23.08
N MET A 422 6.34 9.60 -23.07
CA MET A 422 6.82 10.30 -24.27
C MET A 422 8.28 9.95 -24.63
N HIS A 423 9.05 9.48 -23.66
CA HIS A 423 10.46 9.14 -23.75
C HIS A 423 10.71 7.83 -22.97
N PRO A 424 10.27 6.69 -23.52
CA PRO A 424 10.44 5.40 -22.85
C PRO A 424 11.94 5.04 -22.74
N PRO A 425 12.31 4.22 -21.73
CA PRO A 425 13.69 3.79 -21.58
C PRO A 425 14.13 2.86 -22.72
N ILE A 426 15.44 2.72 -22.89
CA ILE A 426 16.00 1.78 -23.87
C ILE A 426 15.55 0.34 -23.57
N ALA A 427 15.18 -0.39 -24.63
CA ALA A 427 14.94 -1.82 -24.52
C ALA A 427 16.26 -2.53 -24.17
N PRO A 428 16.23 -3.56 -23.29
CA PRO A 428 17.44 -4.31 -22.98
C PRO A 428 17.93 -5.08 -24.20
N LYS A 429 19.25 -5.08 -24.39
CA LYS A 429 19.90 -5.85 -25.46
C LYS A 429 19.76 -7.36 -25.21
N PRO A 430 19.79 -8.20 -26.26
CA PRO A 430 19.66 -9.65 -26.11
C PRO A 430 20.64 -10.24 -25.09
N GLU A 431 21.91 -9.84 -25.14
CA GLU A 431 22.94 -10.33 -24.22
C GLU A 431 22.69 -9.91 -22.76
N TRP A 432 21.96 -8.81 -22.52
CA TRP A 432 21.55 -8.41 -21.17
C TRP A 432 20.41 -9.27 -20.65
N ARG A 433 19.45 -9.63 -21.53
CA ARG A 433 18.35 -10.53 -21.17
C ARG A 433 18.86 -11.93 -20.83
N GLU A 434 19.72 -12.49 -21.68
CA GLU A 434 20.33 -13.80 -21.46
C GLU A 434 21.11 -13.86 -20.15
N LEU A 435 21.89 -12.82 -19.85
CA LEU A 435 22.62 -12.71 -18.59
C LEU A 435 21.67 -12.62 -17.38
N MET A 436 20.60 -11.82 -17.46
CA MET A 436 19.61 -11.70 -16.40
C MET A 436 18.82 -13.00 -16.19
N ASP A 437 18.48 -13.73 -17.25
CA ASP A 437 17.81 -15.04 -17.17
C ASP A 437 18.69 -16.07 -16.45
N ALA A 438 19.98 -16.15 -16.82
CA ALA A 438 20.94 -17.04 -16.16
C ALA A 438 21.14 -16.66 -14.68
N MET A 439 21.27 -15.37 -14.38
CA MET A 439 21.41 -14.87 -13.02
C MET A 439 20.17 -15.11 -12.16
N ALA A 440 18.97 -14.99 -12.71
CA ALA A 440 17.73 -15.25 -11.99
C ALA A 440 17.65 -16.73 -11.53
N VAL A 441 18.02 -17.68 -12.39
CA VAL A 441 18.07 -19.10 -12.03
C VAL A 441 19.06 -19.36 -10.89
N ALA A 442 20.28 -18.82 -11.00
CA ALA A 442 21.31 -18.94 -9.98
C ALA A 442 20.87 -18.33 -8.63
N SER A 443 20.30 -17.13 -8.69
CA SER A 443 19.83 -16.38 -7.52
C SER A 443 18.72 -17.11 -6.77
N THR A 444 17.71 -17.59 -7.50
CA THR A 444 16.60 -18.35 -6.91
C THR A 444 17.06 -19.66 -6.30
N LYS A 445 18.02 -20.35 -6.95
CA LYS A 445 18.58 -21.58 -6.40
C LYS A 445 19.25 -21.35 -5.05
N GLU A 446 20.15 -20.36 -4.93
CA GLU A 446 20.80 -20.04 -3.65
C GLU A 446 19.79 -19.56 -2.60
N TYR A 447 18.87 -18.68 -3.00
CA TYR A 447 17.85 -18.16 -2.09
C TYR A 447 17.01 -19.30 -1.49
N ARG A 448 16.46 -20.18 -2.34
CA ARG A 448 15.62 -21.29 -1.88
C ARG A 448 16.40 -22.37 -1.15
N SER A 449 17.68 -22.58 -1.48
CA SER A 449 18.51 -23.54 -0.75
C SER A 449 18.70 -23.16 0.71
N ILE A 450 18.79 -21.87 1.00
CA ILE A 450 18.92 -21.37 2.38
C ILE A 450 17.55 -21.23 3.04
N VAL A 451 16.59 -20.57 2.40
CA VAL A 451 15.34 -20.14 3.06
C VAL A 451 14.33 -21.29 3.21
N PHE A 452 14.28 -22.22 2.25
CA PHE A 452 13.25 -23.27 2.22
C PHE A 452 13.82 -24.68 2.35
N GLN A 453 15.04 -24.94 1.88
CA GLN A 453 15.61 -26.29 1.87
C GLN A 453 16.52 -26.57 3.07
N ASN A 454 17.12 -25.55 3.69
CA ASN A 454 17.96 -25.74 4.88
C ASN A 454 17.05 -25.96 6.12
N PRO A 455 17.10 -27.15 6.75
CA PRO A 455 16.21 -27.48 7.85
C PRO A 455 16.43 -26.61 9.10
N SER A 456 17.65 -26.11 9.30
CA SER A 456 18.02 -25.27 10.45
C SER A 456 17.62 -23.80 10.27
N PHE A 457 17.20 -23.38 9.07
CA PHE A 457 16.96 -21.98 8.78
C PHE A 457 15.81 -21.37 9.59
N VAL A 458 14.70 -22.09 9.74
CA VAL A 458 13.53 -21.57 10.47
C VAL A 458 13.85 -21.36 11.95
N GLU A 459 14.62 -22.28 12.54
CA GLU A 459 15.07 -22.18 13.92
C GLU A 459 16.03 -21.00 14.10
N TYR A 460 17.05 -20.90 13.23
CA TYR A 460 17.99 -19.78 13.20
C TYR A 460 17.25 -18.45 13.03
N PHE A 461 16.30 -18.34 12.11
CA PHE A 461 15.52 -17.13 11.88
C PHE A 461 14.77 -16.66 13.12
N ARG A 462 14.12 -17.57 13.85
CA ARG A 462 13.38 -17.25 15.08
C ARG A 462 14.31 -16.85 16.23
N ALA A 463 15.50 -17.43 16.29
CA ALA A 463 16.50 -17.10 17.30
C ALA A 463 17.20 -15.77 16.99
N ALA A 464 17.70 -15.58 15.77
CA ALA A 464 18.50 -14.44 15.37
C ALA A 464 17.68 -13.14 15.23
N THR A 465 16.35 -13.21 15.11
CA THR A 465 15.48 -12.06 14.86
C THR A 465 14.36 -11.92 15.90
N PRO A 466 13.73 -10.73 16.02
CA PRO A 466 12.57 -10.53 16.90
C PRO A 466 11.22 -10.92 16.25
N GLU A 467 11.19 -11.88 15.31
CA GLU A 467 9.95 -12.22 14.57
C GLU A 467 8.82 -12.72 15.49
N LEU A 468 9.16 -13.56 16.46
CA LEU A 468 8.18 -14.14 17.39
C LEU A 468 7.56 -13.05 18.27
N GLU A 469 8.38 -12.15 18.79
CA GLU A 469 7.95 -11.04 19.62
C GLU A 469 7.10 -10.05 18.81
N TYR A 470 7.49 -9.74 17.57
CA TYR A 470 6.69 -8.89 16.68
C TYR A 470 5.26 -9.42 16.50
N GLY A 471 5.10 -10.75 16.34
CA GLY A 471 3.79 -11.37 16.18
C GLY A 471 2.92 -11.36 17.45
N ARG A 472 3.54 -11.22 18.63
CA ARG A 472 2.84 -11.14 19.93
C ARG A 472 2.48 -9.70 20.32
N MET A 473 3.23 -8.73 19.82
CA MET A 473 3.08 -7.33 20.19
C MET A 473 2.00 -6.60 19.38
N ASN A 474 1.38 -5.60 20.00
CA ASN A 474 0.39 -4.72 19.37
C ASN A 474 1.02 -3.65 18.45
N ILE A 475 2.08 -3.99 17.72
CA ILE A 475 2.76 -3.10 16.76
C ILE A 475 2.16 -3.26 15.36
N GLY A 476 1.76 -4.48 15.00
CA GLY A 476 1.06 -4.79 13.76
C GLY A 476 -0.42 -5.05 14.01
N SER A 477 -1.31 -4.47 13.20
CA SER A 477 -2.75 -4.78 13.31
C SER A 477 -3.10 -6.18 12.80
N ARG A 478 -2.18 -6.86 12.08
CA ARG A 478 -2.41 -8.13 11.38
C ARG A 478 -1.63 -9.29 12.00
N PRO A 479 -2.15 -10.53 11.94
CA PRO A 479 -1.36 -11.72 12.24
C PRO A 479 -0.12 -11.82 11.33
N SER A 480 1.02 -12.23 11.90
CA SER A 480 2.30 -12.36 11.19
C SER A 480 2.30 -13.50 10.17
N LYS A 481 1.55 -14.57 10.44
CA LYS A 481 1.41 -15.75 9.58
C LYS A 481 -0.03 -15.96 9.11
N ARG A 482 -0.18 -16.58 7.94
CA ARG A 482 -1.49 -17.07 7.43
C ARG A 482 -1.93 -18.35 8.16
N LYS A 483 -0.98 -19.22 8.50
CA LYS A 483 -1.19 -20.46 9.27
C LYS A 483 -0.18 -20.50 10.44
N PRO A 484 -0.61 -20.58 11.71
CA PRO A 484 0.29 -20.50 12.87
C PRO A 484 1.43 -21.54 12.88
N SER A 485 1.14 -22.76 12.43
CA SER A 485 2.08 -23.90 12.41
C SER A 485 3.01 -23.94 11.19
N GLY A 486 2.90 -23.01 10.24
CA GLY A 486 3.66 -23.04 8.99
C GLY A 486 5.09 -22.51 9.08
N GLY A 487 5.90 -22.87 8.08
CA GLY A 487 7.25 -22.34 7.80
C GLY A 487 7.23 -20.94 7.18
N ILE A 488 8.30 -20.57 6.47
CA ILE A 488 8.45 -19.24 5.83
C ILE A 488 7.37 -18.98 4.76
N GLU A 489 6.81 -20.02 4.16
CA GLU A 489 5.71 -19.94 3.20
C GLU A 489 4.47 -19.30 3.82
N SER A 490 4.21 -19.62 5.10
CA SER A 490 3.07 -19.08 5.85
C SER A 490 3.30 -17.66 6.38
N LEU A 491 4.57 -17.23 6.48
CA LEU A 491 4.95 -15.90 6.95
C LEU A 491 4.65 -14.86 5.88
N ARG A 492 4.07 -13.73 6.29
CA ARG A 492 3.78 -12.60 5.39
C ARG A 492 5.06 -11.82 5.07
N ALA A 493 5.08 -11.15 3.92
CA ALA A 493 6.23 -10.36 3.48
C ALA A 493 6.63 -9.23 4.46
N ILE A 494 5.67 -8.57 5.12
CA ILE A 494 5.97 -7.50 6.09
C ILE A 494 6.76 -8.02 7.29
N PRO A 495 6.27 -9.01 8.07
CA PRO A 495 7.06 -9.63 9.15
C PRO A 495 8.42 -10.15 8.69
N TRP A 496 8.48 -10.77 7.50
CA TRP A 496 9.72 -11.28 6.93
C TRP A 496 10.78 -10.18 6.76
N ILE A 497 10.43 -9.08 6.10
CA ILE A 497 11.36 -7.96 5.91
C ILE A 497 11.64 -7.25 7.23
N PHE A 498 10.61 -7.04 8.06
CA PHE A 498 10.74 -6.33 9.33
C PHE A 498 11.72 -7.01 10.27
N ALA A 499 11.60 -8.32 10.46
CA ALA A 499 12.46 -9.10 11.35
C ALA A 499 13.96 -8.96 11.00
N TRP A 500 14.31 -9.09 9.73
CA TRP A 500 15.71 -8.91 9.27
C TRP A 500 16.17 -7.46 9.21
N THR A 501 15.22 -6.52 9.11
CA THR A 501 15.51 -5.08 9.17
C THR A 501 15.91 -4.68 10.60
N GLN A 502 15.22 -5.23 11.60
CA GLN A 502 15.51 -4.97 13.02
C GLN A 502 16.95 -5.35 13.39
N THR A 503 17.46 -6.47 12.87
CA THR A 503 18.80 -6.99 13.19
C THR A 503 19.92 -6.42 12.32
N ARG A 504 19.61 -5.42 11.47
CA ARG A 504 20.56 -4.77 10.55
C ARG A 504 21.18 -5.73 9.53
N PHE A 505 20.57 -6.89 9.30
CA PHE A 505 21.13 -7.90 8.41
C PHE A 505 20.52 -7.90 7.01
N HIS A 506 19.24 -7.53 6.90
CA HIS A 506 18.54 -7.32 5.62
C HIS A 506 18.61 -8.50 4.63
N LEU A 507 18.75 -9.74 5.14
CA LEU A 507 18.84 -10.98 4.37
C LEU A 507 17.87 -11.06 3.17
N PRO A 508 16.57 -10.68 3.30
CA PRO A 508 15.60 -10.80 2.21
C PRO A 508 15.92 -10.00 0.95
N VAL A 509 16.79 -9.00 1.05
CA VAL A 509 17.02 -8.03 -0.03
C VAL A 509 18.20 -8.43 -0.92
N TRP A 510 19.25 -8.99 -0.34
CA TRP A 510 20.51 -9.27 -1.03
C TRP A 510 20.77 -10.75 -1.26
N LEU A 511 20.11 -11.66 -0.51
CA LEU A 511 20.36 -13.09 -0.63
C LEU A 511 20.07 -13.59 -2.05
N GLY A 512 21.01 -14.34 -2.62
CA GLY A 512 20.98 -14.83 -4.00
C GLY A 512 21.67 -13.91 -5.01
N LEU A 513 21.87 -12.62 -4.73
CA LEU A 513 22.55 -11.71 -5.66
C LEU A 513 24.04 -12.05 -5.80
N GLY A 514 24.70 -12.31 -4.66
CA GLY A 514 26.13 -12.63 -4.63
C GLY A 514 26.48 -13.86 -5.48
N SER A 515 25.76 -14.97 -5.29
CA SER A 515 25.99 -16.17 -6.10
C SER A 515 25.72 -15.94 -7.59
N ALA A 516 24.64 -15.22 -7.92
CA ALA A 516 24.33 -14.91 -9.31
C ALA A 516 25.45 -14.08 -9.99
N LEU A 517 25.96 -13.04 -9.32
CA LEU A 517 27.07 -12.23 -9.82
C LEU A 517 28.36 -13.04 -9.93
N LYS A 518 28.67 -13.84 -8.91
CA LYS A 518 29.86 -14.69 -8.89
C LYS A 518 29.85 -15.70 -10.04
N GLN A 519 28.74 -16.42 -10.22
CA GLN A 519 28.58 -17.40 -11.29
C GLN A 519 28.65 -16.75 -12.67
N ALA A 520 28.01 -15.59 -12.86
CA ALA A 520 28.11 -14.83 -14.10
C ALA A 520 29.56 -14.46 -14.44
N LEU A 521 30.32 -13.95 -13.47
CA LEU A 521 31.73 -13.58 -13.69
C LEU A 521 32.65 -14.78 -13.89
N GLN A 522 32.36 -15.92 -13.26
CA GLN A 522 33.10 -17.17 -13.46
C GLN A 522 32.83 -17.79 -14.83
N SER A 523 31.60 -17.68 -15.33
CA SER A 523 31.22 -18.21 -16.64
C SER A 523 31.88 -17.45 -17.79
N ASP A 524 31.99 -16.13 -17.69
CA ASP A 524 32.73 -15.29 -18.62
C ASP A 524 33.25 -14.03 -17.91
N PRO A 525 34.58 -13.88 -17.73
CA PRO A 525 35.15 -12.68 -17.11
C PRO A 525 34.80 -11.37 -17.84
N ARG A 526 34.45 -11.43 -19.14
CA ARG A 526 34.03 -10.26 -19.93
C ARG A 526 32.68 -9.70 -19.45
N ASN A 527 31.90 -10.48 -18.69
CA ASN A 527 30.65 -10.02 -18.09
C ASN A 527 30.84 -8.80 -17.17
N ILE A 528 32.04 -8.56 -16.63
CA ILE A 528 32.30 -7.33 -15.86
C ILE A 528 32.07 -6.06 -16.70
N ALA A 529 32.48 -6.07 -17.96
CA ALA A 529 32.24 -4.95 -18.87
C ALA A 529 30.76 -4.85 -19.26
N THR A 530 30.07 -5.99 -19.35
CA THR A 530 28.62 -6.05 -19.59
C THR A 530 27.84 -5.45 -18.42
N PHE A 531 28.16 -5.83 -17.17
CA PHE A 531 27.56 -5.23 -15.98
C PHE A 531 27.78 -3.73 -15.90
N ARG A 532 29.00 -3.26 -16.23
CA ARG A 532 29.28 -1.82 -16.31
C ARG A 532 28.36 -1.11 -17.30
N ARG A 533 28.15 -1.69 -18.48
CA ARG A 533 27.25 -1.12 -19.50
C ARG A 533 25.80 -1.16 -19.02
N MET A 534 25.34 -2.27 -18.44
CA MET A 534 23.99 -2.40 -17.90
C MET A 534 23.72 -1.36 -16.81
N TYR A 535 24.63 -1.18 -15.85
CA TYR A 535 24.48 -0.20 -14.78
C TYR A 535 24.45 1.24 -15.28
N ASN A 536 25.27 1.57 -16.29
CA ASN A 536 25.33 2.94 -16.83
C ASN A 536 24.23 3.26 -17.85
N GLN A 537 23.75 2.27 -18.60
CA GLN A 537 22.89 2.49 -19.78
C GLN A 537 21.48 1.97 -19.59
N TRP A 538 21.25 0.96 -18.74
CA TRP A 538 19.94 0.36 -18.55
C TRP A 538 19.31 0.78 -17.22
N PRO A 539 18.30 1.69 -17.23
CA PRO A 539 17.73 2.24 -16.02
C PRO A 539 17.18 1.19 -15.05
N PHE A 540 16.60 0.10 -15.57
CA PHE A 540 16.07 -0.99 -14.74
C PHE A 540 17.16 -1.66 -13.90
N PHE A 541 18.29 -2.01 -14.52
CA PHE A 541 19.40 -2.63 -13.80
C PHE A 541 20.00 -1.67 -12.79
N ARG A 542 20.18 -0.40 -13.18
CA ARG A 542 20.68 0.66 -12.29
C ARG A 542 19.84 0.78 -11.02
N VAL A 543 18.53 1.00 -11.14
CA VAL A 543 17.67 1.20 -9.95
C VAL A 543 17.56 -0.06 -9.10
N THR A 544 17.72 -1.24 -9.70
CA THR A 544 17.72 -2.51 -8.96
C THR A 544 18.97 -2.63 -8.09
N ILE A 545 20.14 -2.31 -8.64
CA ILE A 545 21.41 -2.34 -7.90
C ILE A 545 21.48 -1.19 -6.88
N ASP A 546 21.07 0.03 -7.24
CA ASP A 546 21.06 1.19 -6.33
C ASP A 546 20.21 0.93 -5.08
N LEU A 547 19.09 0.19 -5.21
CA LEU A 547 18.28 -0.20 -4.06
C LEU A 547 19.05 -1.15 -3.13
N VAL A 548 19.73 -2.16 -3.69
CA VAL A 548 20.51 -3.11 -2.89
C VAL A 548 21.70 -2.41 -2.23
N GLU A 549 22.37 -1.49 -2.93
CA GLU A 549 23.46 -0.67 -2.39
C GLU A 549 22.98 0.20 -1.22
N MET A 550 21.81 0.84 -1.33
CA MET A 550 21.18 1.59 -0.25
C MET A 550 20.87 0.71 0.97
N VAL A 551 20.43 -0.54 0.76
CA VAL A 551 20.20 -1.48 1.86
C VAL A 551 21.50 -1.90 2.54
N PHE A 552 22.59 -2.12 1.78
CA PHE A 552 23.91 -2.35 2.37
C PHE A 552 24.39 -1.17 3.21
N ALA A 553 24.08 0.08 2.81
CA ALA A 553 24.37 1.27 3.61
C ALA A 553 23.63 1.32 4.96
N LYS A 554 22.52 0.58 5.08
CA LYS A 554 21.71 0.46 6.30
C LYS A 554 22.05 -0.79 7.11
N GLY A 555 22.83 -1.72 6.55
CA GLY A 555 23.20 -2.97 7.20
C GLY A 555 24.47 -2.85 8.05
N ASP A 556 24.55 -3.65 9.10
CA ASP A 556 25.74 -3.78 9.93
C ASP A 556 25.93 -5.24 10.38
N PRO A 557 26.83 -6.01 9.74
CA PRO A 557 27.04 -7.41 10.09
C PRO A 557 27.64 -7.61 11.49
N ARG A 558 28.22 -6.56 12.10
CA ARG A 558 28.72 -6.62 13.49
C ARG A 558 27.56 -6.65 14.48
N ILE A 559 26.51 -5.88 14.19
CA ILE A 559 25.27 -5.91 14.97
C ILE A 559 24.54 -7.23 14.77
N ALA A 560 24.47 -7.74 13.53
CA ALA A 560 23.90 -9.07 13.29
C ALA A 560 24.65 -10.17 14.08
N ALA A 561 25.99 -10.10 14.15
CA ALA A 561 26.80 -11.02 14.96
C ALA A 561 26.48 -10.91 16.46
N LEU A 562 26.27 -9.70 17.00
CA LEU A 562 25.85 -9.51 18.39
C LEU A 562 24.51 -10.20 18.71
N TYR A 563 23.55 -10.18 17.78
CA TYR A 563 22.28 -10.91 17.96
C TYR A 563 22.53 -12.42 18.02
N ASP A 564 23.35 -12.94 17.11
CA ASP A 564 23.73 -14.36 17.12
C ASP A 564 24.43 -14.76 18.42
N ASP A 565 25.42 -13.99 18.86
CA ASP A 565 26.19 -14.27 20.08
C ASP A 565 25.30 -14.32 21.34
N LEU A 566 24.27 -13.46 21.39
CA LEU A 566 23.40 -13.33 22.55
C LEU A 566 22.20 -14.27 22.54
N LEU A 567 21.65 -14.59 21.36
CA LEU A 567 20.32 -15.19 21.19
C LEU A 567 20.31 -16.55 20.49
N VAL A 568 21.36 -16.90 19.74
CA VAL A 568 21.41 -18.11 18.91
C VAL A 568 22.22 -19.20 19.62
N SER A 569 21.77 -20.45 19.55
CA SER A 569 22.48 -21.59 20.14
C SER A 569 23.80 -21.87 19.40
N ASP A 570 24.76 -22.48 20.09
CA ASP A 570 26.08 -22.76 19.52
C ASP A 570 26.01 -23.65 18.26
N GLU A 571 25.02 -24.54 18.16
CA GLU A 571 24.86 -25.40 16.96
C GLU A 571 24.47 -24.61 15.71
N LEU A 572 23.81 -23.45 15.86
CA LEU A 572 23.29 -22.64 14.76
C LEU A 572 24.23 -21.47 14.38
N LYS A 573 25.23 -21.14 15.22
CA LYS A 573 26.21 -20.08 14.94
C LYS A 573 26.97 -20.25 13.62
N PRO A 574 27.38 -21.47 13.18
CA PRO A 574 28.03 -21.65 11.88
C PRO A 574 27.18 -21.18 10.70
N LEU A 575 25.85 -21.35 10.76
CA LEU A 575 24.95 -20.84 9.73
C LEU A 575 24.96 -19.30 9.70
N GLY A 576 24.94 -18.66 10.87
CA GLY A 576 25.05 -17.21 10.98
C GLY A 576 26.36 -16.65 10.41
N GLU A 577 27.47 -17.33 10.66
CA GLU A 577 28.78 -17.00 10.09
C GLU A 577 28.80 -17.15 8.57
N GLU A 578 28.25 -18.25 8.03
CA GLU A 578 28.11 -18.46 6.59
C GLU A 578 27.32 -17.32 5.93
N LEU A 579 26.18 -16.94 6.53
CA LEU A 579 25.35 -15.86 6.00
C LEU A 579 26.08 -14.51 6.05
N ARG A 580 26.84 -14.21 7.11
CA ARG A 580 27.65 -12.98 7.19
C ARG A 580 28.79 -12.97 6.18
N GLN A 581 29.38 -14.13 5.88
CA GLN A 581 30.38 -14.25 4.82
C GLN A 581 29.75 -13.94 3.46
N LYS A 582 28.57 -14.50 3.16
CA LYS A 582 27.79 -14.21 1.94
C LYS A 582 27.39 -12.73 1.85
N TYR A 583 27.06 -12.09 2.96
CA TYR A 583 26.77 -10.64 3.01
C TYR A 583 27.98 -9.83 2.50
N ASN A 584 29.17 -10.10 3.03
CA ASN A 584 30.40 -9.39 2.65
C ASN A 584 30.79 -9.68 1.19
N GLU A 585 30.73 -10.94 0.76
CA GLU A 585 31.03 -11.31 -0.63
C GLU A 585 30.06 -10.62 -1.61
N THR A 586 28.76 -10.58 -1.28
CA THR A 586 27.75 -9.91 -2.11
C THR A 586 28.00 -8.40 -2.19
N ARG A 587 28.35 -7.77 -1.06
CA ARG A 587 28.68 -6.34 -1.00
C ARG A 587 29.90 -6.02 -1.88
N ASP A 588 30.96 -6.80 -1.78
CA ASP A 588 32.20 -6.56 -2.51
C ASP A 588 32.00 -6.79 -4.03
N LEU A 589 31.20 -7.81 -4.41
CA LEU A 589 30.79 -8.01 -5.80
C LEU A 589 29.92 -6.87 -6.34
N LEU A 590 29.02 -6.32 -5.51
CA LEU A 590 28.19 -5.18 -5.87
C LEU A 590 29.07 -3.95 -6.19
N LEU A 591 30.00 -3.60 -5.30
CA LEU A 591 30.94 -2.50 -5.51
C LEU A 591 31.78 -2.68 -6.79
N LYS A 592 32.19 -3.93 -7.05
CA LYS A 592 32.94 -4.29 -8.26
C LYS A 592 32.14 -4.03 -9.54
N ILE A 593 30.84 -4.34 -9.58
CA ILE A 593 30.02 -4.14 -10.79
C ILE A 593 29.57 -2.69 -10.96
N THR A 594 29.43 -1.92 -9.87
CA THR A 594 29.11 -0.49 -9.93
C THR A 594 30.33 0.38 -10.18
N PHE A 595 31.54 -0.15 -9.96
CA PHE A 595 32.81 0.60 -9.99
C PHE A 595 32.84 1.69 -8.91
N HIS A 596 32.24 1.40 -7.76
CA HIS A 596 32.34 2.23 -6.57
C HIS A 596 33.43 1.66 -5.66
N ASP A 597 34.23 2.54 -5.08
CA ASP A 597 35.21 2.20 -4.04
C ASP A 597 34.52 2.05 -2.67
N GLU A 598 33.38 2.72 -2.51
CA GLU A 598 32.59 2.70 -1.29
C GLU A 598 31.09 2.74 -1.54
N ILE A 599 30.32 2.18 -0.61
CA ILE A 599 28.86 2.16 -0.66
C ILE A 599 28.31 3.59 -0.74
N LEU A 600 27.37 3.80 -1.66
CA LEU A 600 26.70 5.06 -1.97
C LEU A 600 27.65 6.17 -2.46
N GLN A 601 28.75 5.83 -3.13
CA GLN A 601 29.66 6.81 -3.76
C GLN A 601 28.90 7.74 -4.73
N GLY A 602 27.94 7.20 -5.49
CA GLY A 602 27.09 7.98 -6.40
C GLY A 602 26.01 8.84 -5.73
N ASN A 603 25.85 8.78 -4.40
CA ASN A 603 24.81 9.53 -3.67
C ASN A 603 25.28 9.98 -2.27
N PRO A 604 26.19 10.99 -2.20
CA PRO A 604 26.78 11.45 -0.95
C PRO A 604 25.74 12.04 0.02
N SER A 605 24.68 12.69 -0.49
CA SER A 605 23.62 13.25 0.34
C SER A 605 22.83 12.18 1.09
N LEU A 606 22.49 11.07 0.43
CA LEU A 606 21.84 9.93 1.10
C LEU A 606 22.79 9.29 2.12
N LYS A 607 24.06 9.09 1.74
CA LYS A 607 25.09 8.53 2.62
C LYS A 607 25.23 9.32 3.91
N GLN A 608 25.32 10.65 3.82
CA GLN A 608 25.40 11.54 4.99
C GLN A 608 24.16 11.37 5.90
N ARG A 609 22.96 11.39 5.32
CA ARG A 609 21.71 11.25 6.08
C ARG A 609 21.61 9.92 6.82
N LEU A 610 22.05 8.82 6.21
CA LEU A 610 22.04 7.50 6.85
C LEU A 610 23.07 7.43 7.98
N ARG A 611 24.27 7.97 7.78
CA ARG A 611 25.33 8.02 8.80
C ARG A 611 24.91 8.78 10.05
N LEU A 612 24.15 9.87 9.89
CA LEU A 612 23.65 10.66 11.04
C LEU A 612 22.62 9.91 11.90
N ARG A 613 21.94 8.89 11.35
CA ARG A 613 20.96 8.09 12.10
C ARG A 613 21.61 6.93 12.86
N GLU A 614 22.76 6.46 12.38
CA GLU A 614 23.43 5.25 12.85
C GLU A 614 23.68 5.24 14.37
N PRO A 615 24.17 6.32 15.03
CA PRO A 615 24.43 6.28 16.48
C PRO A 615 23.18 5.96 17.31
N TYR A 616 22.03 6.52 16.92
CA TYR A 616 20.75 6.32 17.61
C TYR A 616 20.23 4.90 17.38
N ILE A 617 20.25 4.43 16.14
CA ILE A 617 19.75 3.11 15.77
C ILE A 617 20.61 2.02 16.43
N THR A 618 21.93 2.17 16.41
CA THR A 618 22.86 1.19 16.98
C THR A 618 22.67 1.03 18.49
N ALA A 619 22.44 2.13 19.23
CA ALA A 619 22.12 2.05 20.65
C ALA A 619 20.83 1.25 20.91
N LEU A 620 19.78 1.48 20.10
CA LEU A 620 18.54 0.72 20.18
C LEU A 620 18.73 -0.75 19.82
N ASN A 621 19.60 -1.07 18.85
CA ASN A 621 19.89 -2.44 18.46
C ASN A 621 20.55 -3.25 19.59
N VAL A 622 21.54 -2.66 20.27
CA VAL A 622 22.20 -3.30 21.42
C VAL A 622 21.19 -3.51 22.55
N GLN A 623 20.39 -2.49 22.86
CA GLN A 623 19.34 -2.59 23.88
C GLN A 623 18.32 -3.68 23.53
N GLN A 624 17.88 -3.75 22.28
CA GLN A 624 16.92 -4.76 21.80
C GLN A 624 17.48 -6.18 21.97
N ALA A 625 18.73 -6.43 21.57
CA ALA A 625 19.36 -7.75 21.71
C ALA A 625 19.45 -8.19 23.18
N LEU A 626 19.85 -7.27 24.07
CA LEU A 626 19.90 -7.54 25.50
C LEU A 626 18.52 -7.82 26.09
N VAL A 627 17.51 -7.02 25.74
CA VAL A 627 16.12 -7.21 26.21
C VAL A 627 15.55 -8.54 25.72
N LEU A 628 15.75 -8.90 24.45
CA LEU A 628 15.35 -10.21 23.91
C LEU A 628 16.00 -11.35 24.68
N LYS A 629 17.30 -11.24 25.00
CA LYS A 629 17.99 -12.24 25.83
C LYS A 629 17.32 -12.37 27.20
N LYS A 630 17.01 -11.25 27.87
CA LYS A 630 16.31 -11.27 29.18
C LYS A 630 14.93 -11.91 29.09
N MET A 631 14.18 -11.63 28.02
CA MET A 631 12.82 -12.13 27.85
C MET A 631 12.80 -13.63 27.54
N ARG A 632 13.79 -14.13 26.80
CA ARG A 632 13.88 -15.54 26.38
C ARG A 632 14.54 -16.43 27.45
N ASP A 633 15.42 -15.87 28.28
CA ASP A 633 16.12 -16.59 29.35
C ASP A 633 15.72 -16.07 30.74
N GLN A 634 14.62 -16.62 31.26
CA GLN A 634 14.05 -16.25 32.57
C GLN A 634 14.90 -16.74 33.77
N GLY A 635 15.98 -17.50 33.53
CA GLY A 635 16.89 -18.01 34.58
C GLY A 635 18.04 -17.08 34.92
N LEU A 636 18.32 -16.06 34.09
CA LEU A 636 19.40 -15.09 34.31
C LEU A 636 18.99 -14.03 35.34
N GLN A 637 19.58 -14.10 36.55
CA GLN A 637 19.57 -12.97 37.49
C GLN A 637 20.44 -11.84 36.94
N PHE A 638 19.82 -10.82 36.35
CA PHE A 638 20.54 -9.58 36.05
C PHE A 638 20.82 -8.83 37.34
N CYS A 639 22.10 -8.53 37.61
CA CYS A 639 22.49 -7.68 38.74
C CYS A 639 21.71 -6.37 38.66
N ALA A 640 20.87 -6.10 39.65
CA ALA A 640 20.29 -4.78 39.84
C ALA A 640 21.47 -3.82 40.03
N LEU A 641 21.64 -2.87 39.11
CA LEU A 641 22.48 -1.71 39.36
C LEU A 641 21.95 -1.08 40.64
N GLN A 642 22.76 -1.08 41.70
CA GLN A 642 22.52 -0.18 42.81
C GLN A 642 22.54 1.22 42.22
N ASN A 643 21.37 1.83 42.10
CA ASN A 643 21.21 3.17 41.56
C ASN A 643 22.20 4.10 42.27
N SER A 644 23.27 4.50 41.58
CA SER A 644 24.24 5.49 42.05
C SER A 644 23.76 6.92 41.79
N SER A 645 22.45 7.13 41.65
CA SER A 645 21.85 8.46 41.73
C SER A 645 21.75 8.83 43.21
N LYS A 646 22.36 9.97 43.58
CA LYS A 646 22.28 10.61 44.91
C LYS A 646 20.88 11.13 45.29
N ASP A 647 19.81 10.48 44.79
CA ASP A 647 18.40 10.77 45.09
C ASP A 647 17.74 9.54 45.76
N GLN A 648 18.37 9.02 46.82
CA GLN A 648 17.79 7.94 47.62
C GLN A 648 16.62 8.37 48.51
N SER A 649 16.17 9.63 48.44
CA SER A 649 14.87 10.07 48.97
C SER A 649 13.70 9.82 48.00
N ASP A 650 13.97 9.49 46.73
CA ASP A 650 12.98 9.28 45.67
C ASP A 650 12.91 7.83 45.18
N ILE A 651 13.06 6.87 46.09
CA ILE A 651 12.68 5.47 45.82
C ILE A 651 11.42 5.12 46.64
N PRO A 652 10.19 5.48 46.19
CA PRO A 652 8.96 5.03 46.83
C PRO A 652 8.38 3.83 46.08
N THR A 653 8.23 2.73 46.79
CA THR A 653 7.53 1.48 46.47
C THR A 653 6.02 1.69 46.27
N THR A 654 5.59 2.32 45.16
CA THR A 654 4.16 2.54 44.89
C THR A 654 3.68 1.92 43.56
N PRO A 655 2.47 1.32 43.55
CA PRO A 655 1.87 0.65 42.37
C PRO A 655 1.62 1.58 41.17
N LYS A 656 1.70 2.91 41.39
CA LYS A 656 1.49 3.94 40.36
C LYS A 656 2.59 3.93 39.28
N ARG A 657 3.86 3.71 39.65
CA ARG A 657 4.98 3.63 38.70
C ARG A 657 5.03 2.28 37.94
N ALA A 658 4.42 1.22 38.47
CA ALA A 658 4.31 -0.05 37.75
C ALA A 658 3.35 0.04 36.55
N ALA A 659 2.28 0.83 36.68
CA ALA A 659 1.35 1.13 35.59
C ALA A 659 2.00 1.97 34.47
N GLU A 660 2.90 2.90 34.83
CA GLU A 660 3.69 3.71 33.87
C GLU A 660 4.71 2.86 33.06
N LEU A 661 5.07 1.68 33.55
CA LEU A 661 6.02 0.76 32.89
C LEU A 661 5.35 -0.23 31.93
N VAL A 662 4.02 -0.19 31.79
CA VAL A 662 3.21 -1.07 30.94
C VAL A 662 2.16 -0.30 30.14
N GLU A 663 2.43 0.96 29.79
CA GLU A 663 1.49 1.81 29.04
C GLU A 663 1.21 1.27 27.62
N LEU A 664 2.19 0.63 27.00
CA LEU A 664 2.06 0.12 25.63
C LEU A 664 1.38 -1.25 25.57
N ASN A 665 1.55 -2.08 26.60
CA ASN A 665 0.78 -3.31 26.79
C ASN A 665 0.46 -3.58 28.27
N PRO A 666 -0.71 -3.10 28.76
CA PRO A 666 -1.12 -3.30 30.14
C PRO A 666 -1.37 -4.76 30.53
N THR A 667 -1.47 -5.67 29.55
CA THR A 667 -1.73 -7.11 29.73
C THR A 667 -0.49 -7.98 29.60
N THR A 668 0.70 -7.38 29.70
CA THR A 668 1.97 -8.11 29.53
C THR A 668 2.14 -9.25 30.55
N GLU A 669 2.59 -10.41 30.07
CA GLU A 669 3.00 -11.55 30.91
C GLU A 669 4.50 -11.47 31.28
N PHE A 670 5.24 -10.49 30.75
CA PHE A 670 6.65 -10.26 31.04
C PHE A 670 6.83 -9.32 32.24
N PRO A 671 8.00 -9.34 32.90
CA PRO A 671 8.33 -8.33 33.91
C PRO A 671 8.08 -6.89 33.40
N PRO A 672 7.43 -6.03 34.21
CA PRO A 672 7.06 -4.67 33.81
C PRO A 672 8.23 -3.89 33.20
N GLY A 673 7.99 -3.19 32.09
CA GLY A 673 8.98 -2.40 31.36
C GLY A 673 9.78 -3.15 30.29
N LEU A 674 9.88 -4.50 30.32
CA LEU A 674 10.63 -5.24 29.29
C LEU A 674 9.93 -5.20 27.92
N GLU A 675 8.63 -5.49 27.90
CA GLU A 675 7.86 -5.50 26.65
C GLU A 675 7.79 -4.09 26.04
N ASP A 676 7.48 -3.08 26.84
CA ASP A 676 7.44 -1.67 26.43
C ASP A 676 8.81 -1.20 25.90
N THR A 677 9.91 -1.57 26.55
CA THR A 677 11.27 -1.27 26.05
C THR A 677 11.50 -1.93 24.70
N LEU A 678 11.12 -3.21 24.54
CA LEU A 678 11.27 -3.90 23.27
C LEU A 678 10.40 -3.24 22.17
N ILE A 679 9.16 -2.86 22.46
CA ILE A 679 8.30 -2.12 21.54
C ILE A 679 8.94 -0.78 21.13
N LEU A 680 9.50 -0.03 22.07
CA LEU A 680 10.19 1.24 21.80
C LEU A 680 11.40 1.04 20.88
N THR A 681 12.23 0.01 21.14
CA THR A 681 13.35 -0.30 20.25
C THR A 681 12.87 -0.68 18.86
N MET A 682 11.83 -1.51 18.74
CA MET A 682 11.27 -1.91 17.44
C MET A 682 10.77 -0.72 16.63
N LYS A 683 10.01 0.18 17.27
CA LYS A 683 9.51 1.43 16.67
C LYS A 683 10.66 2.35 16.25
N GLY A 684 11.64 2.57 17.15
CA GLY A 684 12.76 3.47 16.90
C GLY A 684 13.69 2.97 15.79
N ILE A 685 14.02 1.67 15.76
CA ILE A 685 14.82 1.07 14.69
C ILE A 685 14.07 1.16 13.36
N ALA A 686 12.78 0.83 13.33
CA ALA A 686 11.97 0.95 12.12
C ALA A 686 11.90 2.40 11.60
N ALA A 687 11.74 3.38 12.49
CA ALA A 687 11.72 4.79 12.15
C ALA A 687 13.08 5.29 11.60
N GLY A 688 14.19 4.85 12.20
CA GLY A 688 15.53 5.23 11.74
C GLY A 688 15.91 4.58 10.40
N ILE A 689 15.56 3.31 10.21
CA ILE A 689 15.88 2.54 9.01
C ILE A 689 14.97 2.88 7.83
N GLN A 690 13.68 3.14 8.07
CA GLN A 690 12.67 3.41 7.03
C GLN A 690 12.60 2.26 6.01
N ASN A 691 12.55 2.56 4.72
CA ASN A 691 12.41 1.59 3.64
C ASN A 691 13.67 0.72 3.42
N THR A 692 13.50 -0.59 3.19
CA THR A 692 14.58 -1.55 2.83
C THR A 692 14.27 -2.28 1.52
N GLY A 693 13.97 -3.59 1.52
CA GLY A 693 13.43 -4.36 0.36
C GLY A 693 12.00 -4.86 0.49
#